data_AF-A0A449B4A5-F1
#
_entry.id   AF-A0A449B4A5-F1
#
_cell.length_a   1.000
_cell.length_b   1.000
_cell.length_c   1.000
_cell.angle_alpha   90.00
_cell.angle_beta   90.00
_cell.angle_gamma   90.00
#
_symmetry.space_group_name_H-M   'P 1'
#
loop_
_entity.id
_entity.type
_entity.pdbx_description
1 polymer ?
#
loop_
_entity_poly.entity_id
_entity_poly.type
_entity_poly.pdbx_seq_one_letter_code
_entity_poly.pdbx_strand_id
1 'polypeptide(L)'
;MKKNNKKIIFSLISSASVASLAISCSIDDEKPVEKPSFPEKDKKPENPNNEGIELKLSRENEKAFITNGMVTRDFSLTLDYSSKTKPLFFNESSDEKIVDAIIEWNIILKDEKKTKLTVKGESIKAKTSFVESSKELKLFLFSPVPAIGNDENGNPVEIESYSIKNIEIKKDDLVEKINLDKELVSEQSLDYSFPKVKDVIKKDNKFYIEFDKSIEGLSFSSMLIAIENISAKKLPDENYSIKVLNRKNSDIKNILEISLVNIDQNIESVRLGKLYVKNSDRVYIYKFSTLTPGNENKFDDINITLKTKKDSDIENIPIFENPNIDKDITDEPEKPAVYKSVVIPNSRIESEAFITQNKVIREFNFELPKEQKPEFIKNNDASEKIKVKLEFKVGIKGMEEKTTIISKEINSFIKYSTSDKKIIIKTNSPIPTLAIDSEESKEIISYEVSKILILNGDKTEEISLQNVTHDEVKDYKSPIVKDVINQGSKIYVEFDKDISSMKLAGVLVSIKELTPTIMNDSEYTIKVVKRNRSDIKNIVEISLNKELSDLETARIGFLYLKNEDRIYSYQFNTFLGSNNNKWKDVFFDTKEAKQGVDLKEERQPEEAFVANTSVLRDFNYEKVLEEKPTYLENANTPTNKFIELNWKVKVKGSNEEILTTSDKIDSEFKYDSETKKLIVKFISPIPVEASRGSEKLEIVEYKLESIKIFNSKTESSSSNIITFETPFVSNKNLDYSLPKFLDVINHEKAFYASFDKDLSDFTFASRLNKNPILGPLGFMPLEDDQYEIKKVNRKGTIIKNIIKLSPSENISDDVKSIGLITIYIKNADRIYQYFIDTRNANNGSKIQELVIQLEK
;
A
#
# COMPACT_ATOMS: atom_id res chain seq x y z
N MET A 1 -38.73 -35.25 68.67
CA MET A 1 -39.81 -34.85 69.62
C MET A 1 -40.78 -33.87 68.94
N LYS A 2 -41.90 -33.52 69.56
CA LYS A 2 -43.11 -32.95 68.90
C LYS A 2 -43.09 -31.41 68.74
N LYS A 3 -43.72 -30.95 67.64
CA LYS A 3 -44.53 -29.70 67.48
C LYS A 3 -43.76 -28.35 67.63
N ASN A 4 -44.16 -27.23 67.00
CA ASN A 4 -45.42 -26.87 66.33
C ASN A 4 -45.20 -25.69 65.35
N ASN A 5 -45.93 -25.64 64.21
CA ASN A 5 -46.49 -24.45 63.51
C ASN A 5 -45.60 -23.20 63.21
N LYS A 6 -45.68 -22.52 62.05
CA LYS A 6 -46.81 -22.39 61.09
C LYS A 6 -46.31 -21.94 59.69
N LYS A 7 -47.12 -22.27 58.66
CA LYS A 7 -46.95 -22.07 57.20
C LYS A 7 -46.65 -20.63 56.72
N ILE A 8 -45.92 -20.51 55.62
CA ILE A 8 -46.29 -19.71 54.43
C ILE A 8 -46.16 -20.61 53.17
N ILE A 9 -46.94 -20.35 52.12
CA ILE A 9 -47.24 -21.27 51.01
C ILE A 9 -46.44 -20.93 49.74
N PHE A 10 -45.99 -21.97 49.02
CA PHE A 10 -45.51 -21.93 47.63
C PHE A 10 -46.48 -22.72 46.72
N SER A 11 -46.58 -22.31 45.46
CA SER A 11 -46.91 -23.17 44.31
C SER A 11 -45.77 -22.99 43.28
N LEU A 12 -44.93 -24.00 43.01
CA LEU A 12 -45.17 -25.12 42.08
C LEU A 12 -45.59 -24.62 40.69
N ILE A 13 -44.90 -24.99 39.60
CA ILE A 13 -44.72 -26.38 39.13
C ILE A 13 -43.35 -26.62 38.43
N SER A 14 -42.71 -27.76 38.76
CA SER A 14 -41.75 -28.65 38.03
C SER A 14 -40.82 -28.13 36.89
N SER A 15 -39.58 -28.61 36.68
CA SER A 15 -38.79 -29.65 37.38
C SER A 15 -37.36 -29.82 36.80
N ALA A 16 -36.40 -30.17 37.68
CA ALA A 16 -35.20 -31.03 37.43
C ALA A 16 -34.10 -30.53 36.44
N SER A 17 -32.79 -30.82 36.55
CA SER A 17 -31.91 -31.46 37.58
C SER A 17 -30.47 -31.50 36.99
N VAL A 18 -29.32 -31.37 37.69
CA VAL A 18 -28.93 -31.04 39.08
C VAL A 18 -27.62 -30.21 39.00
N ALA A 19 -27.33 -29.34 39.99
CA ALA A 19 -25.97 -28.85 40.24
C ALA A 19 -25.65 -28.88 41.74
N SER A 20 -24.42 -29.26 42.11
CA SER A 20 -23.94 -29.35 43.50
C SER A 20 -23.14 -28.11 43.88
N LEU A 21 -23.51 -27.44 44.98
CA LEU A 21 -22.73 -26.35 45.58
C LEU A 21 -22.67 -26.55 47.10
N ALA A 22 -21.48 -26.37 47.68
CA ALA A 22 -21.30 -26.34 49.14
C ALA A 22 -21.30 -24.90 49.63
N ILE A 23 -21.94 -24.65 50.78
CA ILE A 23 -22.08 -23.33 51.40
C ILE A 23 -21.26 -23.31 52.70
N SER A 24 -20.56 -22.20 52.95
CA SER A 24 -20.07 -21.84 54.28
C SER A 24 -20.70 -20.51 54.71
N CYS A 25 -21.16 -20.44 55.96
CA CYS A 25 -21.57 -19.21 56.62
C CYS A 25 -20.80 -19.07 57.93
N SER A 26 -20.30 -17.87 58.22
CA SER A 26 -19.76 -17.49 59.53
C SER A 26 -20.83 -16.79 60.37
N ILE A 27 -20.73 -16.92 61.69
CA ILE A 27 -21.27 -15.98 62.67
C ILE A 27 -20.24 -15.88 63.82
N ASP A 28 -19.91 -14.66 64.22
CA ASP A 28 -19.03 -14.32 65.35
C ASP A 28 -19.75 -14.46 66.71
N ASP A 29 -19.03 -14.59 67.84
CA ASP A 29 -18.67 -13.42 68.67
C ASP A 29 -18.01 -13.73 70.04
N GLU A 30 -17.29 -12.72 70.54
CA GLU A 30 -16.93 -12.39 71.94
C GLU A 30 -15.99 -13.26 72.86
N LYS A 31 -14.72 -12.80 72.92
CA LYS A 31 -14.00 -12.25 74.12
C LYS A 31 -13.37 -13.18 75.20
N PRO A 32 -12.42 -12.68 76.04
CA PRO A 32 -11.06 -13.23 76.07
C PRO A 32 -10.60 -13.84 77.41
N VAL A 33 -9.52 -14.65 77.37
CA VAL A 33 -8.74 -15.09 78.53
C VAL A 33 -7.23 -15.03 78.22
N GLU A 34 -6.41 -14.84 79.25
CA GLU A 34 -4.97 -14.52 79.19
C GLU A 34 -4.03 -15.67 78.76
N LYS A 35 -2.79 -15.29 78.45
CA LYS A 35 -1.69 -16.15 77.99
C LYS A 35 -1.22 -17.18 79.03
N PRO A 36 -0.82 -18.37 78.57
CA PRO A 36 0.45 -18.99 78.95
C PRO A 36 1.50 -18.87 77.83
N SER A 37 2.77 -19.16 78.14
CA SER A 37 3.94 -18.85 77.29
C SER A 37 4.65 -20.08 76.70
N PHE A 38 5.35 -19.86 75.58
CA PHE A 38 6.30 -20.77 74.89
C PHE A 38 5.70 -22.01 74.19
N PRO A 39 6.36 -22.60 73.16
CA PRO A 39 7.76 -22.46 72.75
C PRO A 39 8.00 -21.72 71.42
N GLU A 40 9.25 -21.81 70.94
CA GLU A 40 9.82 -21.08 69.80
C GLU A 40 9.16 -21.35 68.45
N LYS A 41 9.39 -20.44 67.51
CA LYS A 41 8.93 -20.54 66.11
C LYS A 41 9.64 -21.69 65.40
N ASP A 42 8.94 -22.79 65.16
CA ASP A 42 9.27 -23.65 64.03
C ASP A 42 9.19 -22.85 62.72
N LYS A 43 10.18 -23.03 61.86
CA LYS A 43 10.23 -22.36 60.56
C LYS A 43 9.05 -22.81 59.71
N LYS A 44 8.26 -21.83 59.23
CA LYS A 44 7.29 -22.03 58.15
C LYS A 44 8.02 -22.74 56.99
N PRO A 45 7.50 -23.83 56.40
CA PRO A 45 8.18 -24.50 55.30
C PRO A 45 8.35 -23.53 54.13
N GLU A 46 9.59 -23.33 53.71
CA GLU A 46 9.93 -22.56 52.52
C GLU A 46 9.34 -23.29 51.31
N ASN A 47 8.40 -22.65 50.62
CA ASN A 47 7.75 -23.21 49.44
C ASN A 47 8.71 -23.05 48.23
N PRO A 48 9.40 -24.10 47.74
CA PRO A 48 10.69 -23.89 47.07
C PRO A 48 10.67 -23.26 45.67
N ASN A 49 9.50 -23.15 45.02
CA ASN A 49 9.41 -22.97 43.57
C ASN A 49 8.69 -21.69 43.07
N ASN A 50 8.47 -20.69 43.92
CA ASN A 50 7.92 -19.39 43.48
C ASN A 50 9.04 -18.44 42.99
N GLU A 51 9.78 -18.87 41.95
CA GLU A 51 10.84 -18.08 41.29
C GLU A 51 10.24 -16.91 40.46
N GLY A 52 9.74 -15.87 41.15
CA GLY A 52 9.31 -14.64 40.52
C GLY A 52 10.49 -13.86 39.91
N ILE A 53 10.26 -13.18 38.79
CA ILE A 53 11.35 -12.58 38.00
C ILE A 53 11.86 -11.25 38.57
N GLU A 54 13.19 -11.10 38.61
CA GLU A 54 13.87 -9.86 38.96
C GLU A 54 14.08 -8.96 37.72
N LEU A 55 13.15 -8.03 37.56
CA LEU A 55 13.22 -6.92 36.61
C LEU A 55 13.44 -5.60 37.36
N LYS A 56 14.02 -4.61 36.69
CA LYS A 56 13.95 -3.21 37.16
C LYS A 56 12.49 -2.82 37.42
N LEU A 57 12.26 -1.88 38.34
CA LEU A 57 10.91 -1.36 38.55
C LEU A 57 10.37 -0.76 37.25
N SER A 58 9.07 -0.94 36.99
CA SER A 58 8.38 -0.26 35.89
C SER A 58 8.63 1.24 35.98
N ARG A 59 8.91 1.88 34.85
CA ARG A 59 9.11 3.34 34.83
C ARG A 59 7.80 4.03 35.21
N GLU A 60 7.89 5.17 35.88
CA GLU A 60 6.72 6.01 36.18
C GLU A 60 6.14 6.59 34.89
N ASN A 61 4.84 6.92 34.91
CA ASN A 61 3.97 7.16 33.74
C ASN A 61 4.61 7.86 32.54
N GLU A 62 5.32 8.98 32.73
CA GLU A 62 5.93 9.75 31.63
C GLU A 62 7.07 9.01 30.92
N LYS A 63 7.79 8.13 31.65
CA LYS A 63 8.92 7.34 31.16
C LYS A 63 8.53 5.93 30.71
N ALA A 64 7.38 5.43 31.14
CA ALA A 64 6.79 4.17 30.69
C ALA A 64 6.45 4.17 29.20
N PHE A 65 6.49 3.01 28.52
CA PHE A 65 5.99 2.90 27.15
C PHE A 65 4.46 2.97 27.12
N ILE A 66 3.89 4.00 26.50
CA ILE A 66 2.43 4.23 26.46
C ILE A 66 1.82 3.37 25.33
N THR A 67 0.80 2.57 25.63
CA THR A 67 0.09 1.79 24.58
C THR A 67 -1.35 2.22 24.45
N ASN A 68 -1.78 2.50 23.22
CA ASN A 68 -3.21 2.62 22.90
C ASN A 68 -3.79 1.20 22.76
N GLY A 69 -4.49 0.74 23.79
CA GLY A 69 -5.26 -0.50 23.80
C GLY A 69 -6.62 -0.31 23.12
N MET A 70 -6.97 -1.21 22.20
CA MET A 70 -8.28 -1.26 21.56
C MET A 70 -8.94 -2.61 21.87
N VAL A 71 -10.17 -2.60 22.36
CA VAL A 71 -10.95 -3.84 22.55
C VAL A 71 -11.66 -4.17 21.25
N THR A 72 -11.46 -5.38 20.73
CA THR A 72 -12.34 -5.97 19.73
C THR A 72 -13.15 -7.09 20.36
N ARG A 73 -14.39 -7.26 19.89
CA ARG A 73 -15.26 -8.37 20.29
C ARG A 73 -15.48 -9.29 19.09
N ASP A 74 -15.42 -10.58 19.35
CA ASP A 74 -15.74 -11.69 18.45
C ASP A 74 -17.26 -11.91 18.52
N PHE A 75 -17.95 -11.61 17.42
CA PHE A 75 -19.39 -11.72 17.33
C PHE A 75 -19.75 -12.96 16.52
N SER A 76 -20.15 -14.03 17.22
CA SER A 76 -20.76 -15.23 16.64
C SER A 76 -22.28 -15.16 16.80
N LEU A 77 -22.94 -14.41 15.91
CA LEU A 77 -24.38 -14.21 15.95
C LEU A 77 -25.09 -15.28 15.10
N THR A 78 -26.13 -15.91 15.65
CA THR A 78 -27.08 -16.75 14.90
C THR A 78 -28.43 -16.06 14.95
N LEU A 79 -28.97 -15.74 13.77
CA LEU A 79 -30.13 -14.87 13.59
C LEU A 79 -31.23 -15.67 12.90
N ASP A 80 -32.42 -15.71 13.51
CA ASP A 80 -33.56 -16.43 12.94
C ASP A 80 -34.15 -15.65 11.76
N TYR A 81 -34.04 -16.22 10.57
CA TYR A 81 -34.61 -15.71 9.32
C TYR A 81 -35.93 -16.40 8.95
N SER A 82 -36.55 -17.18 9.86
CA SER A 82 -37.82 -17.89 9.64
C SER A 82 -38.96 -16.99 9.10
N SER A 83 -38.96 -15.70 9.44
CA SER A 83 -39.93 -14.70 8.99
C SER A 83 -39.62 -14.05 7.63
N LYS A 84 -38.46 -14.33 7.04
CA LYS A 84 -37.96 -13.67 5.83
C LYS A 84 -37.59 -14.66 4.73
N THR A 85 -37.62 -14.19 3.48
CA THR A 85 -36.90 -14.86 2.40
C THR A 85 -35.39 -14.88 2.68
N LYS A 86 -34.70 -15.89 2.16
CA LYS A 86 -33.24 -16.01 2.13
C LYS A 86 -32.56 -14.65 1.81
N PRO A 87 -31.47 -14.25 2.51
CA PRO A 87 -30.81 -12.97 2.25
C PRO A 87 -30.34 -12.87 0.80
N LEU A 88 -30.58 -11.73 0.15
CA LEU A 88 -30.42 -11.56 -1.31
C LEU A 88 -29.00 -11.83 -1.83
N PHE A 89 -28.00 -11.79 -0.95
CA PHE A 89 -26.60 -11.99 -1.28
C PHE A 89 -26.13 -13.47 -1.26
N PHE A 90 -27.03 -14.43 -0.98
CA PHE A 90 -26.79 -15.88 -1.08
C PHE A 90 -27.53 -16.53 -2.25
N ASN A 91 -26.79 -16.87 -3.31
CA ASN A 91 -27.36 -17.60 -4.46
C ASN A 91 -27.67 -19.06 -4.09
N GLU A 92 -26.74 -19.76 -3.43
CA GLU A 92 -26.88 -21.18 -3.04
C GLU A 92 -27.01 -21.37 -1.52
N SER A 93 -27.42 -22.55 -1.06
CA SER A 93 -27.96 -22.79 0.30
C SER A 93 -26.93 -23.19 1.36
N SER A 94 -25.64 -23.12 1.05
CA SER A 94 -24.55 -23.55 1.95
C SER A 94 -23.24 -22.78 1.79
N ASP A 95 -23.19 -21.74 0.95
CA ASP A 95 -21.97 -21.00 0.69
C ASP A 95 -21.56 -20.13 1.88
N GLU A 96 -20.33 -20.28 2.36
CA GLU A 96 -19.72 -19.23 3.18
C GLU A 96 -19.39 -18.03 2.29
N LYS A 97 -19.83 -16.82 2.67
CA LYS A 97 -19.53 -15.57 1.96
C LYS A 97 -18.78 -14.61 2.88
N ILE A 98 -17.83 -13.88 2.31
CA ILE A 98 -17.26 -12.69 2.95
C ILE A 98 -18.09 -11.50 2.48
N VAL A 99 -18.58 -10.71 3.43
CA VAL A 99 -19.38 -9.51 3.21
C VAL A 99 -18.78 -8.36 4.01
N ASP A 100 -19.16 -7.13 3.65
CA ASP A 100 -18.93 -5.97 4.51
C ASP A 100 -20.07 -5.87 5.53
N ALA A 101 -19.77 -5.46 6.76
CA ALA A 101 -20.75 -5.24 7.82
C ALA A 101 -20.43 -3.94 8.55
N ILE A 102 -21.47 -3.17 8.86
CA ILE A 102 -21.39 -1.92 9.64
C ILE A 102 -22.29 -2.09 10.86
N ILE A 103 -21.72 -1.99 12.06
CA ILE A 103 -22.50 -2.06 13.31
C ILE A 103 -22.99 -0.66 13.67
N GLU A 104 -24.30 -0.53 13.91
CA GLU A 104 -24.90 0.66 14.51
C GLU A 104 -25.07 0.42 16.02
N TRP A 105 -24.36 1.19 16.83
CA TRP A 105 -24.32 1.07 18.30
C TRP A 105 -25.21 2.13 18.93
N ASN A 106 -25.95 1.77 19.98
CA ASN A 106 -26.41 2.74 20.98
C ASN A 106 -25.35 2.81 22.07
N ILE A 107 -24.87 4.00 22.41
CA ILE A 107 -23.89 4.23 23.47
C ILE A 107 -24.46 5.16 24.54
N ILE A 108 -24.04 4.95 25.79
CA ILE A 108 -24.32 5.83 26.92
C ILE A 108 -22.98 6.43 27.35
N LEU A 109 -22.85 7.76 27.28
CA LEU A 109 -21.66 8.46 27.75
C LEU A 109 -21.58 8.47 29.27
N LYS A 110 -20.36 8.54 29.78
CA LYS A 110 -20.02 8.67 31.21
C LYS A 110 -19.97 10.14 31.63
N ASP A 111 -20.92 10.94 31.14
CA ASP A 111 -21.15 12.32 31.55
C ASP A 111 -22.22 12.39 32.65
N GLU A 112 -22.40 13.56 33.26
CA GLU A 112 -23.39 13.76 34.34
C GLU A 112 -24.84 13.50 33.87
N LYS A 113 -25.10 13.68 32.57
CA LYS A 113 -26.42 13.50 31.93
C LYS A 113 -26.70 12.04 31.53
N LYS A 114 -25.69 11.16 31.46
CA LYS A 114 -25.75 9.83 30.82
C LYS A 114 -26.29 9.91 29.39
N THR A 115 -25.69 10.80 28.60
CA THR A 115 -26.13 11.14 27.25
C THR A 115 -26.15 9.90 26.35
N LYS A 116 -27.30 9.66 25.71
CA LYS A 116 -27.50 8.50 24.81
C LYS A 116 -27.31 8.93 23.36
N LEU A 117 -26.43 8.23 22.65
CA LEU A 117 -26.13 8.49 21.24
C LEU A 117 -26.28 7.21 20.42
N THR A 118 -26.58 7.37 19.13
CA THR A 118 -26.40 6.29 18.16
C THR A 118 -25.19 6.60 17.28
N VAL A 119 -24.21 5.70 17.22
CA VAL A 119 -23.00 5.83 16.41
C VAL A 119 -22.86 4.65 15.45
N LYS A 120 -22.44 4.91 14.21
CA LYS A 120 -22.09 3.86 13.25
C LYS A 120 -20.59 3.57 13.34
N GLY A 121 -20.24 2.29 13.45
CA GLY A 121 -18.85 1.84 13.34
C GLY A 121 -18.34 1.88 11.90
N GLU A 122 -17.06 1.52 11.75
CA GLU A 122 -16.43 1.33 10.44
C GLU A 122 -16.96 0.08 9.73
N SER A 123 -16.76 0.02 8.40
CA SER A 123 -17.06 -1.18 7.60
C SER A 123 -16.00 -2.24 7.87
N ILE A 124 -16.43 -3.39 8.37
CA ILE A 124 -15.57 -4.53 8.72
C ILE A 124 -15.95 -5.75 7.88
N LYS A 125 -14.96 -6.62 7.59
CA LYS A 125 -15.24 -7.89 6.92
C LYS A 125 -15.89 -8.88 7.89
N ALA A 126 -17.03 -9.42 7.49
CA ALA A 126 -17.75 -10.45 8.21
C ALA A 126 -17.81 -11.72 7.35
N LYS A 127 -17.67 -12.88 8.00
CA LYS A 127 -17.91 -14.18 7.39
C LYS A 127 -19.35 -14.57 7.69
N THR A 128 -20.15 -14.83 6.65
CA THR A 128 -21.55 -15.23 6.78
C THR A 128 -21.78 -16.62 6.19
N SER A 129 -22.70 -17.36 6.79
CA SER A 129 -23.26 -18.59 6.21
C SER A 129 -24.75 -18.65 6.51
N PHE A 130 -25.55 -19.08 5.54
CA PHE A 130 -26.99 -19.24 5.69
C PHE A 130 -27.35 -20.73 5.65
N VAL A 131 -28.06 -21.21 6.66
CA VAL A 131 -28.48 -22.61 6.76
C VAL A 131 -29.94 -22.71 6.34
N GLU A 132 -30.18 -23.08 5.09
CA GLU A 132 -31.52 -23.09 4.47
C GLU A 132 -32.55 -23.94 5.22
N SER A 133 -32.12 -25.04 5.85
CA SER A 133 -32.99 -25.98 6.58
C SER A 133 -33.48 -25.47 7.93
N SER A 134 -32.68 -24.67 8.65
CA SER A 134 -33.07 -24.00 9.90
C SER A 134 -33.50 -22.55 9.70
N LYS A 135 -33.31 -21.99 8.48
CA LYS A 135 -33.46 -20.55 8.18
C LYS A 135 -32.59 -19.68 9.10
N GLU A 136 -31.41 -20.16 9.47
CA GLU A 136 -30.49 -19.41 10.33
C GLU A 136 -29.44 -18.67 9.49
N LEU A 137 -29.28 -17.36 9.71
CA LEU A 137 -28.11 -16.62 9.26
C LEU A 137 -27.07 -16.60 10.38
N LYS A 138 -25.91 -17.21 10.12
CA LYS A 138 -24.74 -17.16 11.00
C LYS A 138 -23.80 -16.07 10.52
N LEU A 139 -23.43 -15.18 11.42
CA LEU A 139 -22.59 -14.02 11.18
C LEU A 139 -21.42 -14.05 12.16
N PHE A 140 -20.21 -14.19 11.62
CA PHE A 140 -18.95 -14.18 12.35
C PHE A 140 -18.17 -12.93 11.98
N LEU A 141 -17.95 -12.01 12.93
CA LEU A 141 -17.20 -10.78 12.67
C LEU A 141 -16.40 -10.33 13.90
N PHE A 142 -15.33 -9.57 13.64
CA PHE A 142 -14.51 -8.94 14.67
C PHE A 142 -14.69 -7.43 14.56
N SER A 143 -15.28 -6.79 15.58
CA SER A 143 -15.52 -5.34 15.57
C SER A 143 -14.84 -4.65 16.75
N PRO A 144 -14.19 -3.49 16.56
CA PRO A 144 -13.79 -2.62 17.66
C PRO A 144 -15.01 -2.19 18.48
N VAL A 145 -14.91 -2.32 19.80
CA VAL A 145 -15.90 -1.80 20.75
C VAL A 145 -15.72 -0.28 20.85
N PRO A 146 -16.78 0.53 20.80
CA PRO A 146 -16.67 1.97 21.00
C PRO A 146 -16.25 2.28 22.44
N ALA A 147 -15.15 3.01 22.60
CA ALA A 147 -14.57 3.40 23.89
C ALA A 147 -14.80 4.89 24.25
N ILE A 148 -14.93 5.74 23.23
CA ILE A 148 -15.11 7.19 23.36
C ILE A 148 -16.27 7.59 22.43
N GLY A 149 -17.15 8.46 22.90
CA GLY A 149 -18.11 9.20 22.07
C GLY A 149 -17.97 10.70 22.34
N ASN A 150 -18.65 11.54 21.55
CA ASN A 150 -18.59 13.00 21.72
C ASN A 150 -19.83 13.52 22.43
N ASP A 151 -19.67 14.43 23.39
CA ASP A 151 -20.77 15.11 24.07
C ASP A 151 -21.53 16.08 23.13
N GLU A 152 -22.56 16.75 23.66
CA GLU A 152 -23.34 17.78 22.94
C GLU A 152 -22.48 18.95 22.40
N ASN A 153 -21.27 19.15 22.94
CA ASN A 153 -20.33 20.21 22.53
C ASN A 153 -19.23 19.70 21.57
N GLY A 154 -19.19 18.39 21.28
CA GLY A 154 -18.14 17.75 20.48
C GLY A 154 -16.90 17.30 21.26
N ASN A 155 -16.89 17.38 22.60
CA ASN A 155 -15.78 16.93 23.42
C ASN A 155 -15.77 15.39 23.54
N PRO A 156 -14.61 14.72 23.49
CA PRO A 156 -14.52 13.28 23.72
C PRO A 156 -14.80 12.92 25.19
N VAL A 157 -15.72 11.98 25.41
CA VAL A 157 -16.13 11.45 26.71
C VAL A 157 -16.07 9.91 26.69
N GLU A 158 -15.61 9.30 27.78
CA GLU A 158 -15.63 7.84 27.96
C GLU A 158 -17.06 7.28 27.84
N ILE A 159 -17.20 6.09 27.28
CA ILE A 159 -18.49 5.39 27.22
C ILE A 159 -18.70 4.58 28.52
N GLU A 160 -19.87 4.72 29.13
CA GLU A 160 -20.27 3.95 30.31
C GLU A 160 -20.75 2.54 29.90
N SER A 161 -21.55 2.47 28.83
CA SER A 161 -22.10 1.22 28.28
C SER A 161 -22.50 1.37 26.81
N TYR A 162 -22.60 0.24 26.11
CA TYR A 162 -23.10 0.17 24.73
C TYR A 162 -24.10 -0.96 24.55
N SER A 163 -24.89 -0.88 23.48
CA SER A 163 -25.61 -2.00 22.89
C SER A 163 -25.57 -1.95 21.36
N ILE A 164 -25.73 -3.10 20.70
CA ILE A 164 -25.92 -3.15 19.24
C ILE A 164 -27.38 -2.90 18.90
N LYS A 165 -27.63 -1.85 18.12
CA LYS A 165 -28.95 -1.47 17.61
C LYS A 165 -29.32 -2.27 16.35
N ASN A 166 -28.42 -2.31 15.37
CA ASN A 166 -28.57 -3.09 14.15
C ASN A 166 -27.19 -3.35 13.49
N ILE A 167 -27.17 -4.28 12.53
CA ILE A 167 -26.02 -4.55 11.67
C ILE A 167 -26.45 -4.37 10.21
N GLU A 168 -25.78 -3.48 9.49
CA GLU A 168 -25.98 -3.20 8.07
C GLU A 168 -24.95 -4.02 7.27
N ILE A 169 -25.38 -5.14 6.68
CA ILE A 169 -24.57 -5.99 5.80
C ILE A 169 -24.59 -5.43 4.38
N LYS A 170 -23.43 -5.42 3.72
CA LYS A 170 -23.23 -4.96 2.34
C LYS A 170 -22.48 -6.00 1.53
N LYS A 171 -22.95 -6.22 0.31
CA LYS A 171 -22.25 -6.97 -0.71
C LYS A 171 -22.66 -6.44 -2.08
N ASP A 172 -21.70 -5.96 -2.84
CA ASP A 172 -21.96 -5.24 -4.09
C ASP A 172 -22.94 -4.07 -3.83
N ASP A 173 -23.96 -3.86 -4.67
CA ASP A 173 -25.00 -2.83 -4.46
C ASP A 173 -26.09 -3.26 -3.45
N LEU A 174 -26.06 -4.49 -2.91
CA LEU A 174 -27.06 -4.99 -1.98
C LEU A 174 -26.73 -4.58 -0.54
N VAL A 175 -27.69 -3.92 0.12
CA VAL A 175 -27.61 -3.51 1.53
C VAL A 175 -28.78 -4.11 2.30
N GLU A 176 -28.49 -4.88 3.35
CA GLU A 176 -29.49 -5.48 4.22
C GLU A 176 -29.25 -5.10 5.68
N LYS A 177 -30.29 -4.59 6.35
CA LYS A 177 -30.23 -4.25 7.78
C LYS A 177 -30.87 -5.34 8.62
N ILE A 178 -30.12 -5.78 9.63
CA ILE A 178 -30.55 -6.81 10.57
C ILE A 178 -30.63 -6.19 11.96
N ASN A 179 -31.84 -6.15 12.51
CA ASN A 179 -32.07 -5.84 13.91
C ASN A 179 -31.80 -7.12 14.72
N LEU A 180 -31.26 -6.99 15.93
CA LEU A 180 -31.02 -8.14 16.80
C LEU A 180 -32.21 -8.34 17.75
N ASP A 181 -32.75 -9.55 17.83
CA ASP A 181 -33.86 -9.88 18.75
C ASP A 181 -33.46 -9.83 20.22
N LYS A 182 -32.16 -10.02 20.49
CA LYS A 182 -31.54 -9.85 21.80
C LYS A 182 -30.53 -8.71 21.70
N GLU A 183 -30.75 -7.68 22.50
CA GLU A 183 -29.85 -6.55 22.62
C GLU A 183 -28.51 -7.03 23.21
N LEU A 184 -27.47 -7.08 22.37
CA LEU A 184 -26.13 -7.45 22.80
C LEU A 184 -25.49 -6.23 23.45
N VAL A 185 -25.37 -6.29 24.78
CA VAL A 185 -24.89 -5.21 25.64
C VAL A 185 -23.41 -5.34 26.02
N SER A 186 -22.83 -4.21 26.45
CA SER A 186 -21.50 -4.13 27.05
C SER A 186 -21.40 -4.85 28.40
N GLU A 187 -20.24 -5.42 28.68
CA GLU A 187 -19.85 -5.96 29.97
C GLU A 187 -18.69 -5.13 30.53
N GLN A 188 -18.98 -4.20 31.44
CA GLN A 188 -18.03 -3.15 31.87
C GLN A 188 -16.69 -3.69 32.45
N SER A 189 -16.70 -4.90 33.01
CA SER A 189 -15.50 -5.61 33.49
C SER A 189 -14.59 -6.12 32.37
N LEU A 190 -15.15 -6.47 31.21
CA LEU A 190 -14.41 -6.97 30.05
C LEU A 190 -14.11 -5.87 29.04
N ASP A 191 -15.09 -5.02 28.71
CA ASP A 191 -14.95 -4.02 27.66
C ASP A 191 -14.13 -2.79 28.07
N TYR A 192 -14.22 -2.39 29.35
CA TYR A 192 -13.65 -1.12 29.83
C TYR A 192 -12.65 -1.28 30.99
N SER A 193 -12.57 -2.47 31.59
CA SER A 193 -11.72 -2.73 32.76
C SER A 193 -10.57 -3.73 32.49
N PHE A 194 -10.25 -3.97 31.22
CA PHE A 194 -9.16 -4.86 30.80
C PHE A 194 -7.77 -4.44 31.36
N PRO A 195 -6.79 -5.36 31.47
CA PRO A 195 -5.46 -5.03 31.97
C PRO A 195 -4.75 -4.02 31.07
N LYS A 196 -4.22 -2.93 31.62
CA LYS A 196 -3.45 -1.92 30.86
C LYS A 196 -1.96 -2.25 30.94
N VAL A 197 -1.23 -2.09 29.84
CA VAL A 197 0.24 -2.15 29.85
C VAL A 197 0.76 -0.97 30.67
N LYS A 198 1.56 -1.29 31.69
CA LYS A 198 2.29 -0.33 32.52
C LYS A 198 3.63 0.04 31.88
N ASP A 199 4.38 -0.94 31.38
CA ASP A 199 5.69 -0.69 30.76
C ASP A 199 6.12 -1.86 29.87
N VAL A 200 7.10 -1.60 28.99
CA VAL A 200 7.84 -2.62 28.24
C VAL A 200 9.30 -2.57 28.68
N ILE A 201 9.81 -3.69 29.16
CA ILE A 201 11.18 -3.84 29.67
C ILE A 201 11.91 -4.86 28.80
N LYS A 202 13.02 -4.44 28.18
CA LYS A 202 13.94 -5.32 27.44
C LYS A 202 15.04 -5.85 28.37
N LYS A 203 15.25 -7.16 28.40
CA LYS A 203 16.34 -7.81 29.16
C LYS A 203 16.65 -9.16 28.53
N ASP A 204 17.93 -9.52 28.42
CA ASP A 204 18.43 -10.84 27.95
C ASP A 204 17.83 -11.30 26.60
N ASN A 205 17.68 -10.38 25.64
CA ASN A 205 17.02 -10.60 24.33
C ASN A 205 15.56 -11.10 24.41
N LYS A 206 14.85 -10.70 25.46
CA LYS A 206 13.41 -10.92 25.67
C LYS A 206 12.69 -9.59 25.90
N PHE A 207 11.40 -9.56 25.57
CA PHE A 207 10.49 -8.50 26.00
C PHE A 207 9.76 -8.95 27.27
N TYR A 208 9.63 -8.04 28.23
CA TYR A 208 8.79 -8.21 29.42
C TYR A 208 7.78 -7.08 29.46
N ILE A 209 6.51 -7.41 29.27
CA ILE A 209 5.40 -6.45 29.24
C ILE A 209 4.70 -6.53 30.59
N GLU A 210 4.80 -5.49 31.41
CA GLU A 210 4.15 -5.44 32.72
C GLU A 210 2.76 -4.82 32.60
N PHE A 211 1.78 -5.37 33.30
CA PHE A 211 0.38 -4.94 33.31
C PHE A 211 -0.03 -4.37 34.67
N ASP A 212 -1.11 -3.58 34.68
CA ASP A 212 -1.68 -2.99 35.89
C ASP A 212 -2.39 -3.99 36.81
N LYS A 213 -2.88 -5.10 36.25
CA LYS A 213 -3.64 -6.17 36.88
C LYS A 213 -3.06 -7.55 36.57
N SER A 214 -3.55 -8.60 37.24
CA SER A 214 -3.24 -9.98 36.87
C SER A 214 -3.70 -10.27 35.43
N ILE A 215 -2.87 -11.03 34.71
CA ILE A 215 -3.13 -11.52 33.35
C ILE A 215 -3.19 -13.05 33.29
N GLU A 216 -3.31 -13.70 34.45
CA GLU A 216 -3.48 -15.15 34.56
C GLU A 216 -4.79 -15.61 33.92
N GLY A 217 -4.75 -16.76 33.22
CA GLY A 217 -5.90 -17.32 32.50
C GLY A 217 -6.19 -16.68 31.14
N LEU A 218 -5.49 -15.61 30.76
CA LEU A 218 -5.62 -14.98 29.45
C LEU A 218 -4.79 -15.72 28.38
N SER A 219 -5.18 -15.59 27.12
CA SER A 219 -4.44 -16.14 25.96
C SER A 219 -3.74 -15.04 25.17
N PHE A 220 -2.58 -15.33 24.59
CA PHE A 220 -1.70 -14.31 24.01
C PHE A 220 -1.22 -14.68 22.61
N SER A 221 -1.09 -13.68 21.74
CA SER A 221 -0.38 -13.75 20.46
C SER A 221 0.30 -12.40 20.21
N SER A 222 1.43 -12.37 19.50
CA SER A 222 2.15 -11.12 19.23
C SER A 222 2.50 -10.95 17.76
N MET A 223 2.42 -9.72 17.28
CA MET A 223 2.97 -9.34 15.98
C MET A 223 4.36 -8.77 16.22
N LEU A 224 5.35 -9.66 16.20
CA LEU A 224 6.76 -9.30 16.12
C LEU A 224 7.15 -9.04 14.65
N ILE A 225 8.03 -8.09 14.43
CA ILE A 225 8.52 -7.68 13.10
C ILE A 225 10.03 -7.92 13.08
N ALA A 226 10.47 -8.85 12.24
CA ALA A 226 11.89 -9.09 11.96
C ALA A 226 12.39 -8.06 10.94
N ILE A 227 13.56 -7.47 11.22
CA ILE A 227 14.24 -6.50 10.37
C ILE A 227 15.54 -7.14 9.86
N GLU A 228 15.67 -7.17 8.54
CA GLU A 228 16.79 -7.75 7.80
C GLU A 228 17.28 -6.73 6.77
N ASN A 229 18.40 -6.06 7.05
CA ASN A 229 18.95 -4.95 6.26
C ASN A 229 17.93 -3.78 6.10
N ILE A 230 17.15 -3.80 5.01
CA ILE A 230 16.16 -2.77 4.64
C ILE A 230 14.74 -3.38 4.59
N SER A 231 14.61 -4.71 4.78
CA SER A 231 13.34 -5.43 4.76
C SER A 231 12.75 -5.57 6.16
N ALA A 232 11.43 -5.40 6.27
CA ALA A 232 10.67 -5.69 7.48
C ALA A 232 9.58 -6.73 7.18
N LYS A 233 9.61 -7.87 7.88
CA LYS A 233 8.65 -8.98 7.73
C LYS A 233 8.03 -9.36 9.07
N LYS A 234 6.81 -9.94 9.09
CA LYS A 234 6.28 -10.55 10.32
C LYS A 234 7.23 -11.70 10.71
N LEU A 235 7.66 -11.74 11.96
CA LEU A 235 8.35 -12.90 12.51
C LEU A 235 7.32 -14.05 12.64
N PRO A 236 7.63 -15.29 12.20
CA PRO A 236 6.76 -16.44 12.38
C PRO A 236 6.44 -16.72 13.86
N ASP A 237 5.34 -17.44 14.12
CA ASP A 237 4.88 -17.65 15.49
C ASP A 237 5.67 -18.77 16.21
N GLU A 238 6.33 -19.67 15.47
CA GLU A 238 7.31 -20.64 15.98
C GLU A 238 8.66 -20.03 16.39
N ASN A 239 8.89 -18.76 16.05
CA ASN A 239 10.13 -18.02 16.35
C ASN A 239 10.08 -17.24 17.67
N TYR A 240 9.00 -17.36 18.45
CA TYR A 240 8.95 -16.84 19.80
C TYR A 240 8.10 -17.74 20.72
N SER A 241 8.28 -17.57 22.02
CA SER A 241 7.49 -18.23 23.05
C SER A 241 7.00 -17.21 24.06
N ILE A 242 5.81 -17.43 24.63
CA ILE A 242 5.17 -16.51 25.56
C ILE A 242 4.97 -17.21 26.92
N LYS A 243 5.30 -16.53 28.02
CA LYS A 243 5.13 -17.04 29.38
C LYS A 243 4.59 -15.93 30.30
N VAL A 244 3.55 -16.24 31.08
CA VAL A 244 3.07 -15.36 32.16
C VAL A 244 3.91 -15.59 33.41
N LEU A 245 4.37 -14.49 34.02
CA LEU A 245 5.25 -14.45 35.19
C LEU A 245 4.68 -13.48 36.25
N ASN A 246 5.16 -13.65 37.48
CA ASN A 246 5.03 -12.70 38.57
C ASN A 246 6.37 -11.99 38.83
N ARG A 247 6.32 -10.74 39.31
CA ARG A 247 7.50 -10.01 39.78
C ARG A 247 8.06 -10.67 41.05
N LYS A 248 9.38 -10.70 41.24
CA LYS A 248 10.01 -11.15 42.50
C LYS A 248 9.38 -10.40 43.69
N ASN A 249 9.00 -11.14 44.73
CA ASN A 249 8.25 -10.65 45.90
C ASN A 249 6.81 -10.16 45.62
N SER A 250 6.20 -10.53 44.50
CA SER A 250 4.77 -10.34 44.21
C SER A 250 4.12 -11.68 43.88
N ASP A 251 2.94 -11.94 44.43
CA ASP A 251 2.12 -13.10 44.02
C ASP A 251 1.25 -12.80 42.78
N ILE A 252 1.21 -11.54 42.33
CA ILE A 252 0.42 -11.12 41.17
C ILE A 252 1.16 -11.49 39.88
N LYS A 253 0.54 -12.34 39.06
CA LYS A 253 0.98 -12.69 37.71
C LYS A 253 0.60 -11.61 36.70
N ASN A 254 1.32 -10.49 36.72
CA ASN A 254 1.08 -9.31 35.87
C ASN A 254 2.16 -9.07 34.80
N ILE A 255 3.10 -9.99 34.58
CA ILE A 255 4.19 -9.83 33.61
C ILE A 255 4.07 -10.86 32.49
N LEU A 256 4.17 -10.40 31.24
CA LEU A 256 4.26 -11.27 30.07
C LEU A 256 5.70 -11.26 29.53
N GLU A 257 6.38 -12.40 29.63
CA GLU A 257 7.65 -12.64 28.93
C GLU A 257 7.36 -13.08 27.49
N ILE A 258 8.01 -12.45 26.52
CA ILE A 258 8.10 -12.90 25.13
C ILE A 258 9.58 -13.20 24.84
N SER A 259 9.90 -14.49 24.70
CA SER A 259 11.24 -15.02 24.46
C SER A 259 11.43 -15.37 22.99
N LEU A 260 12.41 -14.75 22.35
CA LEU A 260 12.80 -15.05 20.97
C LEU A 260 13.50 -16.42 20.90
N VAL A 261 13.10 -17.27 19.95
CA VAL A 261 13.66 -18.63 19.75
C VAL A 261 13.90 -18.90 18.27
N ASN A 262 14.90 -19.74 17.97
CA ASN A 262 15.23 -20.20 16.61
C ASN A 262 15.39 -19.09 15.55
N ILE A 263 15.75 -17.86 15.96
CA ILE A 263 15.80 -16.72 15.05
C ILE A 263 16.89 -16.92 13.99
N ASP A 264 16.55 -16.67 12.72
CA ASP A 264 17.52 -16.66 11.62
C ASP A 264 18.65 -15.68 11.94
N GLN A 265 19.89 -16.12 11.71
CA GLN A 265 21.07 -15.30 11.85
C GLN A 265 21.05 -14.05 10.96
N ASN A 266 20.25 -14.01 9.89
CA ASN A 266 20.14 -12.82 9.03
C ASN A 266 19.31 -11.69 9.66
N ILE A 267 18.56 -11.96 10.73
CA ILE A 267 17.72 -10.96 11.42
C ILE A 267 18.59 -10.09 12.32
N GLU A 268 18.70 -8.81 11.98
CA GLU A 268 19.50 -7.82 12.70
C GLU A 268 18.79 -7.35 13.96
N SER A 269 17.46 -7.16 13.88
CA SER A 269 16.63 -6.84 15.03
C SER A 269 15.20 -7.34 14.93
N VAL A 270 14.54 -7.51 16.07
CA VAL A 270 13.12 -7.85 16.19
C VAL A 270 12.39 -6.76 16.96
N ARG A 271 11.36 -6.18 16.35
CA ARG A 271 10.51 -5.14 16.93
C ARG A 271 9.17 -5.71 17.40
N LEU A 272 8.73 -5.36 18.60
CA LEU A 272 7.37 -5.57 19.07
C LEU A 272 6.43 -4.56 18.40
N GLY A 273 5.51 -5.05 17.55
CA GLY A 273 4.55 -4.21 16.81
C GLY A 273 3.15 -4.19 17.43
N LYS A 274 2.60 -5.36 17.75
CA LYS A 274 1.30 -5.50 18.43
C LYS A 274 1.30 -6.67 19.42
N LEU A 275 0.49 -6.56 20.47
CA LEU A 275 0.12 -7.68 21.33
C LEU A 275 -1.40 -7.87 21.27
N TYR A 276 -1.83 -9.12 21.16
CA TYR A 276 -3.22 -9.56 21.19
C TYR A 276 -3.42 -10.37 22.47
N VAL A 277 -4.33 -9.92 23.34
CA VAL A 277 -4.67 -10.60 24.59
C VAL A 277 -6.14 -11.00 24.53
N LYS A 278 -6.42 -12.30 24.40
CA LYS A 278 -7.77 -12.85 24.33
C LYS A 278 -8.29 -13.22 25.71
N ASN A 279 -9.51 -12.77 26.01
CA ASN A 279 -10.28 -13.09 27.21
C ASN A 279 -11.73 -13.38 26.79
N SER A 280 -12.17 -14.64 26.88
CA SER A 280 -13.48 -15.07 26.35
C SER A 280 -13.64 -14.71 24.85
N ASP A 281 -14.72 -14.02 24.48
CA ASP A 281 -15.03 -13.45 23.16
C ASP A 281 -14.37 -12.07 22.93
N ARG A 282 -13.55 -11.55 23.85
CA ARG A 282 -12.83 -10.28 23.68
C ARG A 282 -11.38 -10.51 23.28
N VAL A 283 -10.86 -9.64 22.41
CA VAL A 283 -9.43 -9.55 22.07
C VAL A 283 -8.97 -8.11 22.28
N TYR A 284 -8.10 -7.90 23.25
CA TYR A 284 -7.46 -6.61 23.54
C TYR A 284 -6.22 -6.47 22.66
N ILE A 285 -6.15 -5.41 21.86
CA ILE A 285 -5.09 -5.16 20.90
C ILE A 285 -4.28 -3.95 21.36
N TYR A 286 -3.05 -4.17 21.80
CA TYR A 286 -2.10 -3.12 22.17
C TYR A 286 -1.19 -2.85 20.98
N LYS A 287 -1.17 -1.60 20.51
CA LYS A 287 -0.28 -1.15 19.43
C LYS A 287 0.97 -0.52 20.03
N PHE A 288 2.16 -1.00 19.63
CA PHE A 288 3.45 -0.50 20.09
C PHE A 288 4.05 0.44 19.05
N SER A 289 3.67 1.71 19.14
CA SER A 289 4.09 2.76 18.21
C SER A 289 4.89 3.85 18.91
N THR A 290 5.98 4.27 18.27
CA THR A 290 6.74 5.48 18.61
C THR A 290 6.07 6.77 18.12
N LEU A 291 5.04 6.65 17.27
CA LEU A 291 4.18 7.76 16.84
C LEU A 291 3.07 8.09 17.86
N THR A 292 2.95 7.32 18.94
CA THR A 292 2.05 7.66 20.04
C THR A 292 2.71 8.76 20.88
N PRO A 293 2.04 9.90 21.14
CA PRO A 293 2.62 10.99 21.92
C PRO A 293 3.18 10.51 23.27
N GLY A 294 4.42 10.89 23.57
CA GLY A 294 5.20 10.42 24.71
C GLY A 294 6.05 9.17 24.46
N ASN A 295 6.03 8.55 23.26
CA ASN A 295 6.89 7.41 22.90
C ASN A 295 7.98 7.72 21.86
N GLU A 296 8.17 8.99 21.50
CA GLU A 296 9.00 9.43 20.37
C GLU A 296 10.44 8.90 20.50
N ASN A 297 10.97 8.91 21.72
CA ASN A 297 12.32 8.45 22.07
C ASN A 297 12.36 7.02 22.66
N LYS A 298 11.27 6.25 22.54
CA LYS A 298 11.10 4.92 23.17
C LYS A 298 11.18 3.75 22.18
N PHE A 299 11.83 3.96 21.02
CA PHE A 299 12.01 2.92 20.00
C PHE A 299 12.77 1.69 20.53
N ASP A 300 13.84 1.92 21.30
CA ASP A 300 14.72 0.86 21.80
C ASP A 300 14.05 -0.05 22.85
N ASP A 301 13.01 0.43 23.54
CA ASP A 301 12.23 -0.37 24.49
C ASP A 301 11.47 -1.50 23.78
N ILE A 302 11.05 -1.25 22.53
CA ILE A 302 10.28 -2.19 21.70
C ILE A 302 11.13 -2.85 20.61
N ASN A 303 12.45 -2.69 20.62
CA ASN A 303 13.36 -3.25 19.60
C ASN A 303 14.52 -4.04 20.20
N ILE A 304 14.64 -5.33 19.84
CA ILE A 304 15.75 -6.20 20.25
C ILE A 304 16.71 -6.38 19.07
N THR A 305 17.84 -5.67 19.10
CA THR A 305 19.00 -5.95 18.24
C THR A 305 19.61 -7.30 18.61
N LEU A 306 19.70 -8.20 17.64
CA LEU A 306 20.21 -9.56 17.80
C LEU A 306 21.65 -9.73 17.30
N LYS A 307 22.07 -8.89 16.36
CA LYS A 307 23.45 -8.81 15.87
C LYS A 307 23.95 -7.38 15.89
N THR A 308 25.00 -7.13 16.67
CA THR A 308 26.14 -6.43 16.08
C THR A 308 26.83 -7.43 15.16
N LYS A 309 27.11 -7.05 13.89
CA LYS A 309 28.19 -7.73 13.14
C LYS A 309 29.43 -7.67 14.03
N LYS A 310 30.14 -8.79 14.20
CA LYS A 310 31.37 -8.78 14.99
C LYS A 310 32.34 -7.79 14.35
N ASP A 311 32.72 -6.75 15.09
CA ASP A 311 33.78 -5.82 14.69
C ASP A 311 35.18 -6.48 14.65
N SER A 312 35.28 -7.77 15.00
CA SER A 312 36.52 -8.56 14.99
C SER A 312 37.20 -8.69 13.62
N ASP A 313 36.51 -8.34 12.54
CA ASP A 313 37.08 -8.40 11.18
C ASP A 313 37.77 -7.07 10.79
N ILE A 314 37.81 -6.08 11.68
CA ILE A 314 38.47 -4.76 11.47
C ILE A 314 39.85 -4.67 12.15
N GLU A 315 40.17 -5.52 13.15
CA GLU A 315 41.41 -5.40 13.95
C GLU A 315 42.71 -5.84 13.22
N ASN A 316 42.67 -6.25 11.95
CA ASN A 316 43.85 -6.58 11.15
C ASN A 316 44.17 -5.52 10.07
N ILE A 317 44.35 -4.27 10.48
CA ILE A 317 45.06 -3.27 9.66
C ILE A 317 46.55 -3.36 10.02
N PRO A 318 47.45 -3.73 9.09
CA PRO A 318 48.87 -3.74 9.36
C PRO A 318 49.38 -2.31 9.59
N ILE A 319 50.03 -2.10 10.73
CA ILE A 319 50.74 -0.85 11.03
C ILE A 319 51.92 -0.75 10.05
N PHE A 320 51.82 0.15 9.07
CA PHE A 320 52.94 0.45 8.18
C PHE A 320 53.98 1.28 8.93
N GLU A 321 55.11 0.65 9.26
CA GLU A 321 56.33 1.39 9.60
C GLU A 321 56.80 2.22 8.41
N ASN A 322 57.43 3.36 8.73
CA ASN A 322 57.78 4.42 7.81
C ASN A 322 59.23 4.25 7.29
N PRO A 323 59.47 3.95 5.99
CA PRO A 323 60.80 3.96 5.42
C PRO A 323 61.08 5.31 4.74
N ASN A 324 62.09 6.01 5.26
CA ASN A 324 62.68 7.17 4.61
C ASN A 324 64.03 6.75 3.97
N ILE A 325 64.53 7.54 3.01
CA ILE A 325 65.90 7.52 2.42
C ILE A 325 66.11 6.72 1.10
N ASP A 326 66.38 7.49 0.03
CA ASP A 326 67.30 7.33 -1.12
C ASP A 326 67.44 5.97 -1.86
N LYS A 327 67.44 5.89 -3.21
CA LYS A 327 68.33 6.62 -4.14
C LYS A 327 67.96 6.39 -5.63
N ASP A 328 68.08 7.46 -6.43
CA ASP A 328 68.69 7.58 -7.77
C ASP A 328 68.52 6.58 -8.96
N ILE A 329 68.60 7.18 -10.16
CA ILE A 329 68.99 6.64 -11.50
C ILE A 329 67.91 6.05 -12.44
N THR A 330 67.52 6.91 -13.39
CA THR A 330 67.21 6.75 -14.84
C THR A 330 67.16 5.35 -15.51
N ASP A 331 66.14 5.08 -16.34
CA ASP A 331 66.18 5.37 -17.81
C ASP A 331 64.85 5.05 -18.55
N GLU A 332 64.67 5.66 -19.73
CA GLU A 332 63.60 5.44 -20.74
C GLU A 332 63.94 4.26 -21.71
N PRO A 333 63.12 3.94 -22.73
CA PRO A 333 61.67 3.67 -22.76
C PRO A 333 61.33 2.38 -23.56
N GLU A 334 60.09 1.85 -23.49
CA GLU A 334 59.50 1.18 -24.67
C GLU A 334 57.96 1.07 -24.62
N LYS A 335 57.32 1.41 -25.76
CA LYS A 335 55.91 1.13 -26.11
C LYS A 335 55.94 -0.05 -27.09
N PRO A 336 54.96 -0.98 -27.13
CA PRO A 336 53.64 -0.62 -27.68
C PRO A 336 52.43 -1.46 -27.18
N ALA A 337 51.30 -1.32 -27.90
CA ALA A 337 50.09 -2.16 -27.88
C ALA A 337 49.14 -2.01 -26.67
N VAL A 338 48.33 -0.94 -26.69
CA VAL A 338 47.13 -0.81 -25.86
C VAL A 338 46.04 -1.75 -26.36
N TYR A 339 45.87 -2.91 -25.72
CA TYR A 339 44.55 -3.55 -25.62
C TYR A 339 43.90 -3.09 -24.32
N LYS A 340 42.76 -2.39 -24.39
CA LYS A 340 41.93 -2.09 -23.21
C LYS A 340 41.25 -3.36 -22.71
N SER A 341 41.97 -4.15 -21.92
CA SER A 341 41.37 -5.18 -21.07
C SER A 341 40.69 -4.50 -19.88
N VAL A 342 39.36 -4.67 -19.76
CA VAL A 342 38.64 -4.27 -18.56
C VAL A 342 39.03 -5.24 -17.44
N VAL A 343 39.84 -4.77 -16.49
CA VAL A 343 40.14 -5.49 -15.26
C VAL A 343 38.97 -5.28 -14.30
N ILE A 344 38.05 -6.23 -14.27
CA ILE A 344 37.09 -6.34 -13.18
C ILE A 344 37.88 -6.89 -11.97
N PRO A 345 38.00 -6.14 -10.84
CA PRO A 345 38.71 -6.64 -9.67
C PRO A 345 38.04 -7.92 -9.15
N ASN A 346 38.82 -8.82 -8.56
CA ASN A 346 38.31 -10.10 -8.06
C ASN A 346 37.18 -9.86 -7.04
N SER A 347 35.97 -10.21 -7.44
CA SER A 347 34.76 -10.21 -6.60
C SER A 347 35.00 -11.03 -5.33
N ARG A 348 34.61 -10.49 -4.17
CA ARG A 348 34.48 -11.26 -2.92
C ARG A 348 33.68 -12.53 -3.22
N ILE A 349 34.25 -13.68 -2.90
CA ILE A 349 33.51 -14.94 -2.91
C ILE A 349 32.70 -14.96 -1.60
N GLU A 350 31.42 -15.31 -1.70
CA GLU A 350 30.42 -15.40 -0.61
C GLU A 350 29.93 -14.07 0.01
N SER A 351 29.07 -13.34 -0.72
CA SER A 351 27.99 -12.54 -0.11
C SER A 351 26.87 -12.19 -1.09
N GLU A 352 25.62 -12.43 -0.69
CA GLU A 352 24.40 -11.69 -1.09
C GLU A 352 24.03 -11.64 -2.60
N ALA A 353 23.33 -12.68 -3.08
CA ALA A 353 22.60 -12.60 -4.35
C ALA A 353 21.33 -11.74 -4.21
N PHE A 354 21.11 -10.82 -5.14
CA PHE A 354 19.88 -10.00 -5.19
C PHE A 354 18.64 -10.88 -5.39
N ILE A 355 17.72 -10.89 -4.41
CA ILE A 355 16.43 -11.57 -4.54
C ILE A 355 15.54 -10.81 -5.54
N THR A 356 15.64 -11.22 -6.80
CA THR A 356 14.73 -10.84 -7.88
C THR A 356 13.45 -11.68 -7.80
N GLN A 357 12.28 -11.07 -8.02
CA GLN A 357 11.02 -11.82 -8.15
C GLN A 357 10.99 -12.56 -9.49
N ASN A 358 11.65 -13.72 -9.55
CA ASN A 358 11.71 -14.56 -10.73
C ASN A 358 10.33 -15.14 -11.06
N LYS A 359 9.64 -14.53 -12.02
CA LYS A 359 8.41 -15.08 -12.62
C LYS A 359 8.79 -15.82 -13.90
N VAL A 360 8.60 -17.14 -13.88
CA VAL A 360 8.70 -17.96 -15.10
C VAL A 360 7.36 -17.90 -15.82
N ILE A 361 7.34 -17.22 -16.97
CA ILE A 361 6.18 -17.19 -17.86
C ILE A 361 6.41 -18.25 -18.94
N ARG A 362 5.45 -19.17 -19.08
CA ARG A 362 5.47 -20.19 -20.14
C ARG A 362 4.33 -19.94 -21.13
N GLU A 363 4.67 -20.06 -22.41
CA GLU A 363 3.69 -20.10 -23.50
C GLU A 363 3.11 -21.51 -23.60
N PHE A 364 1.86 -21.69 -23.17
CA PHE A 364 1.13 -22.93 -23.35
C PHE A 364 0.40 -22.89 -24.70
N ASN A 365 0.67 -23.89 -25.54
CA ASN A 365 0.02 -24.10 -26.82
C ASN A 365 -0.76 -25.43 -26.76
N PHE A 366 -2.07 -25.37 -26.55
CA PHE A 366 -2.93 -26.55 -26.52
C PHE A 366 -3.57 -26.76 -27.89
N GLU A 367 -3.31 -27.91 -28.51
CA GLU A 367 -4.02 -28.37 -29.70
C GLU A 367 -5.02 -29.47 -29.33
N LEU A 368 -6.30 -29.20 -29.55
CA LEU A 368 -7.40 -30.05 -29.09
C LEU A 368 -8.22 -30.48 -30.30
N PRO A 369 -8.28 -31.78 -30.66
CA PRO A 369 -9.10 -32.24 -31.78
C PRO A 369 -10.58 -31.98 -31.48
N LYS A 370 -11.29 -31.33 -32.41
CA LYS A 370 -12.73 -31.13 -32.32
C LYS A 370 -13.30 -31.05 -33.72
N GLU A 371 -14.12 -32.04 -34.11
CA GLU A 371 -14.63 -32.15 -35.48
C GLU A 371 -15.57 -31.01 -35.88
N GLN A 372 -16.20 -30.38 -34.89
CA GLN A 372 -17.10 -29.26 -35.06
C GLN A 372 -16.58 -28.05 -34.28
N LYS A 373 -16.68 -26.89 -34.91
CA LYS A 373 -16.35 -25.60 -34.29
C LYS A 373 -17.31 -25.34 -33.11
N PRO A 374 -16.81 -24.99 -31.91
CA PRO A 374 -17.67 -24.52 -30.82
C PRO A 374 -18.43 -23.25 -31.19
N GLU A 375 -19.69 -23.15 -30.77
CA GLU A 375 -20.54 -21.97 -31.01
C GLU A 375 -19.94 -20.67 -30.45
N PHE A 376 -19.12 -20.77 -29.39
CA PHE A 376 -18.51 -19.60 -28.76
C PHE A 376 -17.36 -18.97 -29.56
N ILE A 377 -16.78 -19.68 -30.54
CA ILE A 377 -15.74 -19.13 -31.43
C ILE A 377 -16.46 -18.49 -32.62
N LYS A 378 -16.34 -17.17 -32.79
CA LYS A 378 -17.15 -16.45 -33.80
C LYS A 378 -16.58 -16.64 -35.20
N ASN A 379 -15.26 -16.60 -35.37
CA ASN A 379 -14.59 -16.65 -36.67
C ASN A 379 -13.82 -17.97 -36.86
N ASN A 380 -13.82 -18.47 -38.10
CA ASN A 380 -12.91 -19.56 -38.48
C ASN A 380 -11.52 -18.96 -38.72
N ASP A 381 -10.48 -19.68 -38.31
CA ASP A 381 -9.08 -19.39 -38.63
C ASP A 381 -8.48 -18.05 -38.16
N ALA A 382 -9.27 -17.17 -37.55
CA ALA A 382 -8.81 -16.00 -36.81
C ALA A 382 -8.61 -16.33 -35.31
N SER A 383 -7.73 -15.56 -34.66
CA SER A 383 -7.47 -15.67 -33.21
C SER A 383 -8.37 -14.71 -32.43
N GLU A 384 -9.14 -15.23 -31.49
CA GLU A 384 -10.05 -14.46 -30.64
C GLU A 384 -9.54 -14.43 -29.19
N LYS A 385 -9.75 -13.31 -28.48
CA LYS A 385 -9.39 -13.20 -27.06
C LYS A 385 -10.50 -13.80 -26.20
N ILE A 386 -10.15 -14.73 -25.32
CA ILE A 386 -11.04 -15.35 -24.33
C ILE A 386 -10.40 -15.35 -22.93
N LYS A 387 -11.21 -15.55 -21.90
CA LYS A 387 -10.72 -15.96 -20.58
C LYS A 387 -10.72 -17.48 -20.49
N VAL A 388 -9.65 -18.05 -19.95
CA VAL A 388 -9.62 -19.47 -19.54
C VAL A 388 -9.19 -19.56 -18.10
N LYS A 389 -9.68 -20.58 -17.39
CA LYS A 389 -9.19 -20.99 -16.08
C LYS A 389 -8.44 -22.32 -16.26
N LEU A 390 -7.13 -22.29 -16.03
CA LEU A 390 -6.29 -23.49 -16.03
C LEU A 390 -6.26 -24.08 -14.61
N GLU A 391 -6.39 -25.39 -14.51
CA GLU A 391 -6.17 -26.13 -13.26
C GLU A 391 -4.89 -26.94 -13.38
N PHE A 392 -3.95 -26.68 -12.49
CA PHE A 392 -2.66 -27.35 -12.39
C PHE A 392 -2.70 -28.36 -11.25
N LYS A 393 -2.45 -29.64 -11.51
CA LYS A 393 -1.99 -30.55 -10.46
C LYS A 393 -0.51 -30.32 -10.27
N VAL A 394 -0.08 -30.04 -9.04
CA VAL A 394 1.35 -29.83 -8.73
C VAL A 394 1.88 -30.92 -7.80
N GLY A 395 3.07 -31.43 -8.11
CA GLY A 395 3.86 -32.25 -7.21
C GLY A 395 4.74 -31.35 -6.33
N ILE A 396 4.70 -31.57 -5.02
CA ILE A 396 5.37 -30.74 -4.02
C ILE A 396 6.52 -31.53 -3.39
N LYS A 397 7.69 -30.89 -3.26
CA LYS A 397 8.88 -31.51 -2.69
C LYS A 397 8.63 -31.97 -1.24
N GLY A 398 8.92 -33.24 -0.95
CA GLY A 398 8.67 -33.84 0.36
C GLY A 398 7.21 -34.28 0.60
N MET A 399 6.36 -34.25 -0.42
CA MET A 399 4.99 -34.81 -0.38
C MET A 399 4.80 -35.82 -1.51
N GLU A 400 5.35 -37.03 -1.35
CA GLU A 400 5.48 -38.03 -2.43
C GLU A 400 4.14 -38.53 -3.02
N GLU A 401 3.00 -38.30 -2.37
CA GLU A 401 1.67 -38.73 -2.85
C GLU A 401 0.57 -37.63 -2.90
N LYS A 402 0.86 -36.37 -2.51
CA LYS A 402 -0.17 -35.30 -2.54
C LYS A 402 -0.03 -34.39 -3.76
N THR A 403 -0.96 -34.55 -4.71
CA THR A 403 -1.19 -33.56 -5.78
C THR A 403 -2.14 -32.47 -5.28
N THR A 404 -1.68 -31.22 -5.28
CA THR A 404 -2.54 -30.05 -5.02
C THR A 404 -3.07 -29.50 -6.34
N ILE A 405 -4.36 -29.14 -6.38
CA ILE A 405 -4.97 -28.48 -7.55
C ILE A 405 -4.92 -26.96 -7.36
N ILE A 406 -4.18 -26.25 -8.21
CA ILE A 406 -4.09 -24.80 -8.25
C ILE A 406 -4.86 -24.31 -9.48
N SER A 407 -5.88 -23.47 -9.30
CA SER A 407 -6.65 -22.90 -10.42
C SER A 407 -6.29 -21.44 -10.69
N LYS A 408 -6.19 -21.03 -11.97
CA LYS A 408 -5.78 -19.67 -12.35
C LYS A 408 -6.48 -19.18 -13.62
N GLU A 409 -7.15 -18.03 -13.51
CA GLU A 409 -7.76 -17.33 -14.65
C GLU A 409 -6.74 -16.48 -15.40
N ILE A 410 -6.73 -16.59 -16.72
CA ILE A 410 -5.82 -15.90 -17.63
C ILE A 410 -6.48 -15.54 -18.96
N ASN A 411 -6.13 -14.38 -19.50
CA ASN A 411 -6.50 -13.99 -20.87
C ASN A 411 -5.68 -14.80 -21.87
N SER A 412 -6.35 -15.40 -22.85
CA SER A 412 -5.77 -16.33 -23.81
C SER A 412 -6.28 -16.02 -25.22
N PHE A 413 -5.55 -16.49 -26.23
CA PHE A 413 -6.02 -16.49 -27.61
C PHE A 413 -6.52 -17.88 -27.99
N ILE A 414 -7.67 -17.95 -28.65
CA ILE A 414 -8.23 -19.18 -29.18
C ILE A 414 -8.47 -19.05 -30.68
N LYS A 415 -8.14 -20.09 -31.43
CA LYS A 415 -8.44 -20.22 -32.87
C LYS A 415 -9.02 -21.60 -33.12
N TYR A 416 -10.07 -21.70 -33.94
CA TYR A 416 -10.44 -22.96 -34.56
C TYR A 416 -9.76 -23.07 -35.93
N SER A 417 -8.90 -24.07 -36.10
CA SER A 417 -8.27 -24.40 -37.39
C SER A 417 -9.24 -25.27 -38.20
N THR A 418 -9.74 -24.75 -39.32
CA THR A 418 -10.68 -25.52 -40.15
C THR A 418 -10.00 -26.62 -40.96
N SER A 419 -8.75 -26.41 -41.38
CA SER A 419 -7.96 -27.43 -42.10
C SER A 419 -7.68 -28.65 -41.23
N ASP A 420 -7.38 -28.41 -39.95
CA ASP A 420 -6.86 -29.46 -39.05
C ASP A 420 -7.96 -30.05 -38.14
N LYS A 421 -9.14 -29.42 -38.12
CA LYS A 421 -10.25 -29.70 -37.20
C LYS A 421 -9.80 -29.71 -35.73
N LYS A 422 -9.09 -28.65 -35.33
CA LYS A 422 -8.59 -28.47 -33.95
C LYS A 422 -8.91 -27.09 -33.40
N ILE A 423 -9.12 -27.03 -32.09
CA ILE A 423 -8.98 -25.79 -31.31
C ILE A 423 -7.50 -25.64 -30.95
N ILE A 424 -6.95 -24.45 -31.21
CA ILE A 424 -5.62 -24.02 -30.77
C ILE A 424 -5.83 -22.96 -29.69
N ILE A 425 -5.41 -23.23 -28.46
CA ILE A 425 -5.40 -22.27 -27.34
C ILE A 425 -3.96 -21.86 -27.07
N LYS A 426 -3.65 -20.57 -27.24
CA LYS A 426 -2.36 -19.98 -26.91
C LYS A 426 -2.49 -19.10 -25.68
N THR A 427 -1.70 -19.36 -24.64
CA THR A 427 -1.76 -18.57 -23.41
C THR A 427 -0.43 -18.45 -22.69
N ASN A 428 -0.17 -17.27 -22.14
CA ASN A 428 1.04 -16.98 -21.36
C ASN A 428 0.68 -16.97 -19.89
N SER A 429 0.96 -18.07 -19.19
CA SER A 429 0.67 -18.17 -17.75
C SER A 429 1.96 -18.16 -16.94
N PRO A 430 2.05 -17.36 -15.86
CA PRO A 430 3.08 -17.55 -14.85
C PRO A 430 2.82 -18.88 -14.13
N ILE A 431 3.75 -19.83 -14.25
CA ILE A 431 3.69 -21.12 -13.56
C ILE A 431 3.79 -20.87 -12.04
N PRO A 432 2.99 -21.52 -11.19
CA PRO A 432 3.23 -21.50 -9.75
C PRO A 432 4.58 -22.19 -9.44
N THR A 433 5.53 -21.44 -8.91
CA THR A 433 6.86 -21.94 -8.51
C THR A 433 6.90 -22.40 -7.05
N LEU A 434 5.92 -21.97 -6.25
CA LEU A 434 5.74 -22.32 -4.84
C LEU A 434 4.27 -22.69 -4.60
N ALA A 435 4.06 -23.74 -3.81
CA ALA A 435 2.78 -24.04 -3.20
C ALA A 435 2.77 -23.47 -1.78
N ILE A 436 1.66 -22.84 -1.39
CA ILE A 436 1.44 -22.41 0.00
C ILE A 436 0.44 -23.41 0.59
N ASP A 437 0.96 -24.36 1.37
CA ASP A 437 0.14 -25.09 2.33
C ASP A 437 0.02 -24.23 3.60
N SER A 438 -0.95 -24.49 4.48
CA SER A 438 -1.49 -23.47 5.41
C SER A 438 -0.50 -22.80 6.37
N GLU A 439 0.72 -23.32 6.54
CA GLU A 439 1.76 -22.78 7.43
C GLU A 439 3.17 -22.69 6.79
N GLU A 440 3.42 -23.22 5.58
CA GLU A 440 4.75 -23.24 4.94
C GLU A 440 4.70 -23.08 3.41
N SER A 441 5.68 -22.38 2.82
CA SER A 441 5.88 -22.36 1.36
C SER A 441 6.80 -23.50 0.91
N LYS A 442 6.33 -24.30 -0.06
CA LYS A 442 7.03 -25.51 -0.53
C LYS A 442 7.31 -25.47 -2.03
N GLU A 443 8.49 -25.97 -2.40
CA GLU A 443 8.97 -26.01 -3.79
C GLU A 443 8.11 -26.95 -4.64
N ILE A 444 7.59 -26.44 -5.76
CA ILE A 444 6.87 -27.25 -6.75
C ILE A 444 7.91 -27.92 -7.66
N ILE A 445 7.94 -29.25 -7.66
CA ILE A 445 8.89 -30.07 -8.42
C ILE A 445 8.32 -30.56 -9.76
N SER A 446 7.00 -30.63 -9.89
CA SER A 446 6.32 -30.98 -11.14
C SER A 446 4.96 -30.31 -11.23
N TYR A 447 4.46 -30.11 -12.45
CA TYR A 447 3.09 -29.65 -12.67
C TYR A 447 2.50 -30.24 -13.96
N GLU A 448 1.21 -30.60 -13.91
CA GLU A 448 0.39 -31.06 -15.03
C GLU A 448 -0.79 -30.09 -15.17
N VAL A 449 -1.07 -29.57 -16.37
CA VAL A 449 -2.34 -28.88 -16.62
C VAL A 449 -3.41 -29.96 -16.76
N SER A 450 -4.22 -30.16 -15.72
CA SER A 450 -5.20 -31.24 -15.68
C SER A 450 -6.51 -30.91 -16.38
N LYS A 451 -6.85 -29.61 -16.47
CA LYS A 451 -8.15 -29.15 -16.96
C LYS A 451 -8.09 -27.71 -17.46
N ILE A 452 -8.83 -27.44 -18.54
CA ILE A 452 -9.04 -26.10 -19.09
C ILE A 452 -10.54 -25.80 -19.07
N LEU A 453 -10.92 -24.73 -18.39
CA LEU A 453 -12.27 -24.19 -18.40
C LEU A 453 -12.28 -22.93 -19.27
N ILE A 454 -13.08 -22.90 -20.34
CA ILE A 454 -13.28 -21.72 -21.17
C ILE A 454 -14.43 -20.91 -20.58
N LEU A 455 -14.16 -19.64 -20.27
CA LEU A 455 -15.12 -18.73 -19.64
C LEU A 455 -15.69 -17.76 -20.70
N ASN A 456 -16.96 -17.94 -21.05
CA ASN A 456 -17.65 -17.12 -22.05
C ASN A 456 -18.98 -16.56 -21.49
N GLY A 457 -18.90 -15.41 -20.81
CA GLY A 457 -20.01 -14.88 -20.02
C GLY A 457 -20.40 -15.85 -18.91
N ASP A 458 -21.69 -16.12 -18.77
CA ASP A 458 -22.21 -17.05 -17.77
C ASP A 458 -22.02 -18.53 -18.14
N LYS A 459 -21.56 -18.82 -19.38
CA LYS A 459 -21.28 -20.19 -19.83
C LYS A 459 -19.82 -20.55 -19.60
N THR A 460 -19.60 -21.62 -18.84
CA THR A 460 -18.29 -22.28 -18.71
C THR A 460 -18.31 -23.58 -19.51
N GLU A 461 -17.40 -23.73 -20.48
CA GLU A 461 -17.22 -25.01 -21.19
C GLU A 461 -15.95 -25.71 -20.68
N GLU A 462 -16.09 -26.94 -20.21
CA GLU A 462 -14.99 -27.76 -19.73
C GLU A 462 -14.34 -28.54 -20.88
N ILE A 463 -13.03 -28.39 -21.02
CA ILE A 463 -12.21 -29.26 -21.86
C ILE A 463 -11.31 -30.10 -20.95
N SER A 464 -11.67 -31.37 -20.83
CA SER A 464 -10.86 -32.38 -20.16
C SER A 464 -9.64 -32.72 -21.02
N LEU A 465 -8.44 -32.58 -20.45
CA LEU A 465 -7.19 -32.92 -21.11
C LEU A 465 -6.86 -34.41 -20.85
N GLN A 466 -7.42 -35.31 -21.64
CA GLN A 466 -6.97 -36.69 -21.63
C GLN A 466 -5.59 -36.80 -22.32
N ASN A 467 -4.59 -37.24 -21.55
CA ASN A 467 -3.24 -37.58 -22.00
C ASN A 467 -2.37 -36.43 -22.54
N VAL A 468 -2.45 -35.23 -21.94
CA VAL A 468 -1.47 -34.15 -22.20
C VAL A 468 -0.38 -34.15 -21.12
N THR A 469 0.34 -35.26 -21.01
CA THR A 469 1.57 -35.33 -20.20
C THR A 469 2.64 -34.47 -20.86
N HIS A 470 2.94 -33.31 -20.26
CA HIS A 470 4.16 -32.58 -20.60
C HIS A 470 5.37 -33.31 -20.00
N ASP A 471 6.49 -33.32 -20.72
CA ASP A 471 7.73 -33.95 -20.27
C ASP A 471 8.09 -33.54 -18.85
N GLU A 472 8.66 -34.50 -18.09
CA GLU A 472 9.18 -34.28 -16.75
C GLU A 472 9.99 -32.97 -16.69
N VAL A 473 9.76 -32.17 -15.66
CA VAL A 473 10.56 -30.98 -15.39
C VAL A 473 11.95 -31.43 -14.90
N LYS A 474 12.80 -31.86 -15.85
CA LYS A 474 14.24 -32.01 -15.61
C LYS A 474 14.76 -30.70 -15.04
N ASP A 475 15.72 -30.79 -14.11
CA ASP A 475 16.22 -29.76 -13.20
C ASP A 475 16.75 -28.45 -13.84
N TYR A 476 15.90 -27.74 -14.57
CA TYR A 476 16.20 -26.45 -15.18
C TYR A 476 15.90 -25.31 -14.20
N LYS A 477 16.65 -25.27 -13.08
CA LYS A 477 16.62 -24.11 -12.18
C LYS A 477 16.97 -22.86 -13.00
N SER A 478 16.14 -21.82 -12.91
CA SER A 478 16.36 -20.53 -13.58
C SER A 478 17.80 -20.05 -13.37
N PRO A 479 18.44 -19.38 -14.35
CA PRO A 479 19.60 -18.56 -14.06
C PRO A 479 19.24 -17.56 -12.97
N ILE A 480 20.11 -17.44 -11.97
CA ILE A 480 20.00 -16.47 -10.88
C ILE A 480 21.01 -15.36 -11.17
N VAL A 481 20.59 -14.10 -11.06
CA VAL A 481 21.53 -12.97 -11.15
C VAL A 481 22.46 -13.00 -9.94
N LYS A 482 23.76 -13.15 -10.19
CA LYS A 482 24.83 -13.03 -9.20
C LYS A 482 25.14 -11.57 -8.89
N ASP A 483 25.30 -10.74 -9.92
CA ASP A 483 25.76 -9.36 -9.78
C ASP A 483 25.24 -8.47 -10.93
N VAL A 484 25.17 -7.15 -10.69
CA VAL A 484 24.82 -6.12 -11.68
C VAL A 484 25.81 -4.96 -11.59
N ILE A 485 26.84 -5.01 -12.44
CA ILE A 485 27.94 -4.04 -12.45
C ILE A 485 27.62 -2.91 -13.43
N ASN A 486 27.52 -1.67 -12.95
CA ASN A 486 27.46 -0.47 -13.79
C ASN A 486 28.88 0.06 -14.06
N GLN A 487 29.21 0.31 -15.33
CA GLN A 487 30.43 0.99 -15.77
C GLN A 487 30.11 2.07 -16.83
N GLY A 488 29.54 3.19 -16.39
CA GLY A 488 29.26 4.36 -17.22
C GLY A 488 28.06 4.12 -18.15
N SER A 489 28.30 4.00 -19.46
CA SER A 489 27.26 3.71 -20.47
C SER A 489 26.95 2.21 -20.65
N LYS A 490 27.50 1.36 -19.77
CA LYS A 490 27.37 -0.10 -19.81
C LYS A 490 26.88 -0.67 -18.49
N ILE A 491 25.94 -1.61 -18.54
CA ILE A 491 25.58 -2.48 -17.42
C ILE A 491 25.91 -3.93 -17.78
N TYR A 492 26.56 -4.63 -16.86
CA TYR A 492 26.85 -6.05 -16.96
C TYR A 492 26.02 -6.82 -15.92
N VAL A 493 25.13 -7.68 -16.37
CA VAL A 493 24.37 -8.60 -15.50
C VAL A 493 25.06 -9.96 -15.53
N GLU A 494 25.67 -10.37 -14.41
CA GLU A 494 26.26 -11.70 -14.26
C GLU A 494 25.22 -12.69 -13.72
N PHE A 495 25.16 -13.87 -14.32
CA PHE A 495 24.31 -14.99 -13.93
C PHE A 495 25.13 -16.12 -13.29
N ASP A 496 24.45 -16.95 -12.50
CA ASP A 496 25.06 -18.11 -11.84
C ASP A 496 25.46 -19.23 -12.80
N LYS A 497 24.82 -19.29 -13.97
CA LYS A 497 24.91 -20.32 -14.99
C LYS A 497 25.27 -19.76 -16.37
N ASP A 498 25.67 -20.66 -17.27
CA ASP A 498 25.77 -20.35 -18.69
C ASP A 498 24.38 -20.03 -19.28
N ILE A 499 24.28 -18.88 -19.95
CA ILE A 499 23.06 -18.40 -20.62
C ILE A 499 23.19 -18.39 -22.15
N SER A 500 24.22 -19.04 -22.71
CA SER A 500 24.52 -19.06 -24.15
C SER A 500 23.42 -19.62 -25.05
N SER A 501 22.55 -20.48 -24.52
CA SER A 501 21.37 -21.00 -25.23
C SER A 501 20.19 -20.02 -25.20
N MET A 502 20.21 -19.01 -24.32
CA MET A 502 19.11 -18.06 -24.18
C MET A 502 19.22 -16.93 -25.21
N LYS A 503 18.11 -16.66 -25.89
CA LYS A 503 17.94 -15.48 -26.73
C LYS A 503 17.45 -14.33 -25.85
N LEU A 504 17.94 -13.11 -26.08
CA LEU A 504 17.31 -11.94 -25.49
C LEU A 504 15.88 -11.78 -26.05
N ALA A 505 14.92 -11.44 -25.19
CA ALA A 505 13.54 -11.13 -25.58
C ALA A 505 13.17 -9.64 -25.43
N GLY A 506 13.99 -8.85 -24.73
CA GLY A 506 13.88 -7.39 -24.65
C GLY A 506 14.45 -6.81 -23.36
N VAL A 507 14.59 -5.48 -23.31
CA VAL A 507 14.93 -4.73 -22.08
C VAL A 507 14.03 -3.51 -21.98
N LEU A 508 13.48 -3.27 -20.78
CA LEU A 508 12.75 -2.03 -20.48
C LEU A 508 13.68 -1.09 -19.70
N VAL A 509 13.91 0.10 -20.24
CA VAL A 509 14.68 1.18 -19.60
C VAL A 509 13.75 2.37 -19.40
N SER A 510 13.72 2.93 -18.20
CA SER A 510 12.98 4.14 -17.86
C SER A 510 13.98 5.28 -17.68
N ILE A 511 13.71 6.42 -18.31
CA ILE A 511 14.55 7.64 -18.26
C ILE A 511 13.78 8.68 -17.45
N LYS A 512 14.44 9.39 -16.53
CA LYS A 512 13.79 10.19 -15.48
C LYS A 512 12.86 11.31 -15.98
N GLU A 513 13.00 11.75 -17.23
CA GLU A 513 12.24 12.85 -17.84
C GLU A 513 11.19 12.40 -18.85
N LEU A 514 10.99 11.08 -19.03
CA LEU A 514 9.98 10.53 -19.95
C LEU A 514 9.14 9.45 -19.27
N THR A 515 7.89 9.30 -19.71
CA THR A 515 7.06 8.12 -19.42
C THR A 515 7.83 6.85 -19.79
N PRO A 516 7.60 5.68 -19.13
CA PRO A 516 8.37 4.46 -19.43
C PRO A 516 8.21 3.98 -20.88
N THR A 517 9.11 4.43 -21.75
CA THR A 517 9.16 4.07 -23.16
C THR A 517 9.94 2.77 -23.34
N ILE A 518 9.42 1.90 -24.21
CA ILE A 518 10.21 0.80 -24.75
C ILE A 518 11.19 1.46 -25.72
N MET A 519 12.48 1.53 -25.37
CA MET A 519 13.52 2.00 -26.28
C MET A 519 13.57 1.08 -27.50
N ASN A 520 13.77 1.65 -28.69
CA ASN A 520 13.89 0.86 -29.91
C ASN A 520 15.23 0.11 -29.91
N ASP A 521 15.28 -1.05 -30.56
CA ASP A 521 16.49 -1.91 -30.64
C ASP A 521 17.72 -1.21 -31.29
N SER A 522 17.53 -0.05 -31.89
CA SER A 522 18.60 0.83 -32.39
C SER A 522 19.32 1.65 -31.31
N GLU A 523 18.70 1.85 -30.14
CA GLU A 523 19.16 2.80 -29.11
C GLU A 523 20.11 2.17 -28.08
N TYR A 524 20.19 0.84 -28.07
CA TYR A 524 21.05 0.06 -27.19
C TYR A 524 21.62 -1.17 -27.93
N THR A 525 22.74 -1.72 -27.48
CA THR A 525 23.31 -2.98 -27.95
C THR A 525 23.47 -3.93 -26.79
N ILE A 526 22.95 -5.15 -26.95
CA ILE A 526 23.08 -6.20 -25.93
C ILE A 526 23.91 -7.34 -26.50
N LYS A 527 24.91 -7.79 -25.71
CA LYS A 527 25.83 -8.86 -26.08
C LYS A 527 26.02 -9.78 -24.88
N VAL A 528 25.87 -11.09 -25.09
CA VAL A 528 26.31 -12.07 -24.10
C VAL A 528 27.83 -12.18 -24.19
N VAL A 529 28.53 -11.79 -23.14
CA VAL A 529 30.00 -11.74 -23.06
C VAL A 529 30.53 -12.85 -22.15
N LYS A 530 31.74 -13.33 -22.42
CA LYS A 530 32.45 -14.29 -21.56
C LYS A 530 33.18 -13.54 -20.44
N ARG A 531 33.16 -14.08 -19.22
CA ARG A 531 34.09 -13.66 -18.16
C ARG A 531 35.51 -14.06 -18.58
N ASN A 532 36.46 -13.14 -18.45
CA ASN A 532 37.81 -13.30 -19.00
C ASN A 532 38.49 -14.58 -18.44
N ARG A 533 39.02 -15.44 -19.33
CA ARG A 533 39.58 -16.79 -19.06
C ARG A 533 38.58 -17.90 -18.66
N SER A 534 37.26 -17.71 -18.72
CA SER A 534 36.29 -18.81 -18.64
C SER A 534 35.59 -19.04 -19.97
N ASP A 535 35.27 -20.29 -20.30
CA ASP A 535 34.44 -20.61 -21.47
C ASP A 535 32.94 -20.36 -21.26
N ILE A 536 32.53 -20.17 -20.01
CA ILE A 536 31.15 -19.96 -19.59
C ILE A 536 30.68 -18.57 -20.04
N LYS A 537 29.57 -18.52 -20.77
CA LYS A 537 28.92 -17.28 -21.19
C LYS A 537 27.80 -16.92 -20.21
N ASN A 538 28.18 -16.35 -19.06
CA ASN A 538 27.25 -16.02 -17.98
C ASN A 538 26.99 -14.51 -17.79
N ILE A 539 27.47 -13.62 -18.67
CA ILE A 539 27.30 -12.16 -18.51
C ILE A 539 26.52 -11.57 -19.68
N VAL A 540 25.51 -10.75 -19.40
CA VAL A 540 24.84 -9.88 -20.39
C VAL A 540 25.40 -8.48 -20.26
N GLU A 541 26.13 -8.01 -21.28
CA GLU A 541 26.50 -6.60 -21.44
C GLU A 541 25.35 -5.86 -22.14
N ILE A 542 24.85 -4.80 -21.52
CA ILE A 542 23.89 -3.85 -22.06
C ILE A 542 24.62 -2.52 -22.24
N SER A 543 24.98 -2.18 -23.48
CA SER A 543 25.58 -0.90 -23.87
C SER A 543 24.50 0.03 -24.44
N LEU A 544 24.54 1.33 -24.15
CA LEU A 544 23.67 2.30 -24.81
C LEU A 544 24.37 2.91 -26.03
N ASN A 545 23.67 3.03 -27.17
CA ASN A 545 24.29 3.34 -28.48
C ASN A 545 24.48 4.83 -28.76
N LYS A 546 23.83 5.70 -27.97
CA LYS A 546 23.88 7.16 -28.13
C LYS A 546 24.67 7.77 -26.96
N GLU A 547 25.35 8.88 -27.19
CA GLU A 547 25.84 9.71 -26.09
C GLU A 547 24.62 10.31 -25.38
N LEU A 548 24.21 9.64 -24.30
CA LEU A 548 23.19 10.10 -23.35
C LEU A 548 23.85 10.96 -22.25
N SER A 549 24.86 11.75 -22.63
CA SER A 549 25.63 12.64 -21.72
C SER A 549 24.74 13.60 -20.96
N ASP A 550 23.60 13.94 -21.55
CA ASP A 550 22.70 14.99 -21.09
C ASP A 550 21.53 14.42 -20.25
N LEU A 551 21.40 13.09 -20.17
CA LEU A 551 20.37 12.42 -19.37
C LEU A 551 20.96 11.93 -18.04
N GLU A 552 20.84 12.77 -17.02
CA GLU A 552 21.47 12.56 -15.70
C GLU A 552 21.10 11.23 -15.01
N THR A 553 19.99 10.58 -15.39
CA THR A 553 19.62 9.24 -14.87
C THR A 553 18.75 8.43 -15.86
N ALA A 554 19.29 7.28 -16.27
CA ALA A 554 18.52 6.20 -16.90
C ALA A 554 18.51 4.96 -15.99
N ARG A 555 17.40 4.24 -15.93
CA ARG A 555 17.18 3.08 -15.04
C ARG A 555 16.75 1.87 -15.85
N ILE A 556 17.50 0.77 -15.78
CA ILE A 556 17.01 -0.49 -16.32
C ILE A 556 15.93 -1.01 -15.36
N GLY A 557 14.70 -1.14 -15.86
CA GLY A 557 13.57 -1.68 -15.12
C GLY A 557 13.45 -3.19 -15.25
N PHE A 558 13.55 -3.73 -16.48
CA PHE A 558 13.39 -5.17 -16.75
C PHE A 558 14.34 -5.68 -17.82
N LEU A 559 14.82 -6.92 -17.65
CA LEU A 559 15.53 -7.73 -18.65
C LEU A 559 14.75 -9.01 -18.90
N TYR A 560 14.45 -9.31 -20.16
CA TYR A 560 13.75 -10.52 -20.56
C TYR A 560 14.69 -11.45 -21.33
N LEU A 561 14.93 -12.65 -20.80
CA LEU A 561 15.63 -13.74 -21.49
C LEU A 561 14.61 -14.79 -21.93
N LYS A 562 14.70 -15.27 -23.17
CA LYS A 562 13.88 -16.36 -23.71
C LYS A 562 14.74 -17.59 -24.00
N ASN A 563 14.35 -18.73 -23.43
CA ASN A 563 14.88 -20.03 -23.83
C ASN A 563 13.71 -20.87 -24.33
N GLU A 564 13.79 -21.35 -25.58
CA GLU A 564 12.74 -22.16 -26.22
C GLU A 564 11.32 -21.56 -26.08
N ASP A 565 10.47 -22.15 -25.24
CA ASP A 565 9.06 -21.78 -24.98
C ASP A 565 8.87 -20.88 -23.73
N ARG A 566 9.96 -20.48 -23.05
CA ARG A 566 9.94 -19.79 -21.75
C ARG A 566 10.50 -18.38 -21.83
N ILE A 567 9.90 -17.45 -21.09
CA ILE A 567 10.42 -16.11 -20.87
C ILE A 567 10.69 -15.92 -19.38
N TYR A 568 11.94 -15.61 -19.05
CA TYR A 568 12.42 -15.20 -17.73
C TYR A 568 12.46 -13.68 -17.68
N SER A 569 11.76 -13.06 -16.73
CA SER A 569 11.84 -11.61 -16.48
C SER A 569 12.61 -11.31 -15.20
N TYR A 570 13.70 -10.55 -15.31
CA TYR A 570 14.47 -10.04 -14.19
C TYR A 570 14.17 -8.54 -14.04
N GLN A 571 13.83 -8.11 -12.82
CA GLN A 571 13.55 -6.70 -12.52
C GLN A 571 14.74 -6.07 -11.80
N PHE A 572 15.16 -4.87 -12.22
CA PHE A 572 16.31 -4.16 -11.65
C PHE A 572 15.94 -2.76 -11.16
N ASN A 573 16.74 -2.27 -10.20
CA ASN A 573 16.63 -0.92 -9.62
C ASN A 573 17.97 -0.17 -9.72
N THR A 574 18.69 -0.34 -10.83
CA THR A 574 20.03 0.24 -11.05
C THR A 574 19.94 1.51 -11.89
N PHE A 575 20.62 2.57 -11.46
CA PHE A 575 20.75 3.84 -12.17
C PHE A 575 22.06 3.92 -12.96
N LEU A 576 22.00 4.54 -14.14
CA LEU A 576 23.12 5.00 -14.96
C LEU A 576 23.36 6.50 -14.67
N GLY A 577 24.62 6.90 -14.52
CA GLY A 577 25.03 8.28 -14.24
C GLY A 577 26.43 8.55 -14.78
N SER A 578 26.75 9.83 -15.03
CA SER A 578 27.94 10.25 -15.78
C SER A 578 29.27 10.04 -15.02
N ASN A 579 30.37 9.96 -15.79
CA ASN A 579 31.71 9.68 -15.28
C ASN A 579 32.22 10.80 -14.35
N ASN A 580 32.22 10.56 -13.04
CA ASN A 580 33.13 11.25 -12.11
C ASN A 580 33.75 10.29 -11.10
N ASN A 581 34.83 9.63 -11.54
CA ASN A 581 35.73 8.88 -10.67
C ASN A 581 36.48 9.84 -9.74
N LYS A 582 36.02 9.99 -8.49
CA LYS A 582 36.86 10.38 -7.33
C LYS A 582 36.15 10.07 -6.01
N TRP A 583 36.37 8.86 -5.49
CA TRP A 583 36.13 8.53 -4.09
C TRP A 583 37.49 8.58 -3.36
N LYS A 584 37.73 9.63 -2.57
CA LYS A 584 38.77 9.70 -1.52
C LYS A 584 38.65 10.94 -0.64
N ASP A 585 39.35 10.89 0.48
CA ASP A 585 39.20 11.69 1.71
C ASP A 585 39.43 13.22 1.62
N VAL A 586 38.68 13.95 2.46
CA VAL A 586 39.09 15.05 3.36
C VAL A 586 40.05 16.18 2.84
N PHE A 587 39.51 17.41 2.77
CA PHE A 587 40.14 18.76 2.72
C PHE A 587 41.28 19.08 1.72
N PHE A 588 41.05 20.08 0.85
CA PHE A 588 41.71 21.42 0.93
C PHE A 588 41.04 22.44 -0.04
N ASP A 589 41.35 23.72 0.16
CA ASP A 589 40.74 24.91 -0.50
C ASP A 589 41.46 25.34 -1.80
N THR A 590 40.74 25.97 -2.74
CA THR A 590 41.06 27.26 -3.44
C THR A 590 40.56 27.41 -4.91
N LYS A 591 39.78 28.49 -5.11
CA LYS A 591 39.74 29.48 -6.22
C LYS A 591 39.34 29.16 -7.69
N GLU A 592 38.36 29.97 -8.12
CA GLU A 592 38.20 30.76 -9.38
C GLU A 592 38.46 30.18 -10.79
N ALA A 593 37.42 30.26 -11.64
CA ALA A 593 37.52 30.83 -13.01
C ALA A 593 36.13 31.29 -13.54
N LYS A 594 36.12 32.16 -14.56
CA LYS A 594 34.93 32.86 -15.13
C LYS A 594 34.57 32.38 -16.55
N GLN A 595 33.49 32.98 -17.10
CA GLN A 595 32.98 32.98 -18.48
C GLN A 595 31.97 31.84 -18.78
N GLY A 596 30.80 32.07 -19.39
CA GLY A 596 30.18 33.32 -19.86
C GLY A 596 30.12 33.44 -21.38
N VAL A 597 29.00 33.04 -21.98
CA VAL A 597 28.60 33.34 -23.37
C VAL A 597 27.10 33.63 -23.37
N ASP A 598 26.70 34.66 -24.12
CA ASP A 598 25.34 35.15 -24.31
C ASP A 598 25.08 35.23 -25.82
N LEU A 599 24.00 34.63 -26.31
CA LEU A 599 23.55 34.77 -27.70
C LEU A 599 22.02 34.77 -27.76
N LYS A 600 21.48 35.91 -28.17
CA LYS A 600 20.09 36.09 -28.57
C LYS A 600 19.90 35.65 -30.01
N GLU A 601 18.74 35.06 -30.31
CA GLU A 601 18.09 35.28 -31.59
C GLU A 601 16.57 35.43 -31.38
N GLU A 602 15.98 36.39 -32.07
CA GLU A 602 14.61 36.87 -31.87
C GLU A 602 13.79 36.53 -33.12
N ARG A 603 12.67 35.80 -32.97
CA ARG A 603 11.70 35.57 -34.04
C ARG A 603 10.31 36.01 -33.58
N GLN A 604 9.61 36.71 -34.47
CA GLN A 604 8.25 37.18 -34.20
C GLN A 604 7.23 36.04 -34.35
N PRO A 605 6.17 36.01 -33.52
CA PRO A 605 5.10 35.03 -33.65
C PRO A 605 4.02 35.48 -34.64
N GLU A 606 3.54 34.55 -35.47
CA GLU A 606 2.27 34.68 -36.19
C GLU A 606 1.08 34.55 -35.20
N GLU A 607 -0.08 35.11 -35.54
CA GLU A 607 -1.26 35.13 -34.65
C GLU A 607 -1.94 33.76 -34.50
N ALA A 608 -1.37 32.89 -33.66
CA ALA A 608 -2.03 31.68 -33.15
C ALA A 608 -2.61 31.94 -31.74
N PHE A 609 -3.88 31.56 -31.53
CA PHE A 609 -4.50 31.62 -30.21
C PHE A 609 -4.33 30.29 -29.48
N VAL A 610 -3.66 30.30 -28.32
CA VAL A 610 -3.41 29.10 -27.50
C VAL A 610 -4.02 29.28 -26.11
N ALA A 611 -4.80 28.31 -25.65
CA ALA A 611 -5.39 28.31 -24.32
C ALA A 611 -4.39 27.72 -23.30
N ASN A 612 -3.81 28.56 -22.45
CA ASN A 612 -2.63 28.21 -21.64
C ASN A 612 -2.92 27.90 -20.16
N THR A 613 -4.17 28.01 -19.72
CA THR A 613 -4.60 27.57 -18.38
C THR A 613 -5.98 26.94 -18.44
N SER A 614 -6.21 25.93 -17.59
CA SER A 614 -7.47 25.19 -17.57
C SER A 614 -7.88 24.72 -16.18
N VAL A 615 -9.20 24.52 -16.02
CA VAL A 615 -9.80 23.94 -14.81
C VAL A 615 -10.39 22.58 -15.18
N LEU A 616 -9.95 21.52 -14.50
CA LEU A 616 -10.53 20.19 -14.67
C LEU A 616 -11.96 20.16 -14.14
N ARG A 617 -12.89 19.60 -14.92
CA ARG A 617 -14.27 19.38 -14.51
C ARG A 617 -14.79 18.04 -15.00
N ASP A 618 -15.56 17.38 -14.15
CA ASP A 618 -16.33 16.19 -14.50
C ASP A 618 -17.57 16.57 -15.31
N PHE A 619 -17.75 15.93 -16.47
CA PHE A 619 -18.91 16.07 -17.33
C PHE A 619 -19.66 14.75 -17.43
N ASN A 620 -20.97 14.80 -17.17
CA ASN A 620 -21.92 13.77 -17.54
C ASN A 620 -22.83 14.33 -18.64
N TYR A 621 -22.71 13.82 -19.86
CA TYR A 621 -23.55 14.21 -20.99
C TYR A 621 -24.54 13.09 -21.31
N GLU A 622 -25.83 13.42 -21.44
CA GLU A 622 -26.88 12.50 -21.87
C GLU A 622 -27.51 12.96 -23.19
N LYS A 623 -27.68 12.06 -24.15
CA LYS A 623 -28.50 12.29 -25.34
C LYS A 623 -29.34 11.08 -25.69
N VAL A 624 -30.62 11.30 -25.98
CA VAL A 624 -31.51 10.27 -26.55
C VAL A 624 -31.15 10.06 -28.02
N LEU A 625 -30.93 8.80 -28.42
CA LEU A 625 -30.65 8.38 -29.79
C LEU A 625 -31.68 7.34 -30.19
N GLU A 626 -32.39 7.53 -31.30
CA GLU A 626 -33.52 6.67 -31.68
C GLU A 626 -33.13 5.19 -31.88
N GLU A 627 -31.88 4.94 -32.23
CA GLU A 627 -31.28 3.61 -32.40
C GLU A 627 -29.93 3.53 -31.69
N LYS A 628 -29.53 2.31 -31.28
CA LYS A 628 -28.19 2.07 -30.71
C LYS A 628 -27.15 2.30 -31.80
N PRO A 629 -26.17 3.20 -31.62
CA PRO A 629 -25.17 3.43 -32.66
C PRO A 629 -24.35 2.16 -32.95
N THR A 630 -24.17 1.82 -34.23
CA THR A 630 -23.55 0.54 -34.67
C THR A 630 -22.14 0.33 -34.10
N TYR A 631 -21.37 1.40 -33.92
CA TYR A 631 -20.04 1.37 -33.28
C TYR A 631 -20.06 1.10 -31.75
N LEU A 632 -21.24 0.86 -31.15
CA LEU A 632 -21.46 0.39 -29.78
C LEU A 632 -22.07 -1.03 -29.72
N GLU A 633 -22.37 -1.67 -30.86
CA GLU A 633 -23.06 -2.98 -30.87
C GLU A 633 -22.27 -4.11 -30.24
N ASN A 634 -20.93 -4.04 -30.25
CA ASN A 634 -20.05 -5.06 -29.67
C ASN A 634 -19.67 -4.82 -28.18
N ALA A 635 -20.17 -3.76 -27.54
CA ALA A 635 -19.75 -3.35 -26.19
C ALA A 635 -20.81 -3.66 -25.11
N ASN A 636 -20.71 -4.86 -24.52
CA ASN A 636 -21.27 -5.15 -23.18
C ASN A 636 -20.21 -4.96 -22.06
N THR A 637 -19.01 -4.49 -22.42
CA THR A 637 -17.94 -4.06 -21.52
C THR A 637 -17.61 -2.59 -21.80
N PRO A 638 -17.25 -1.78 -20.79
CA PRO A 638 -16.80 -0.42 -21.03
C PRO A 638 -15.52 -0.44 -21.87
N THR A 639 -15.59 0.14 -23.06
CA THR A 639 -14.43 0.36 -23.93
C THR A 639 -13.97 1.80 -23.76
N ASN A 640 -12.70 2.02 -23.41
CA ASN A 640 -12.10 3.35 -23.49
C ASN A 640 -12.21 3.83 -24.94
N LYS A 641 -12.89 4.96 -25.15
CA LYS A 641 -12.84 5.70 -26.41
C LYS A 641 -12.46 7.14 -26.12
N PHE A 642 -11.98 7.82 -27.14
CA PHE A 642 -11.51 9.19 -27.01
C PHE A 642 -12.55 10.16 -27.53
N ILE A 643 -12.65 11.32 -26.90
CA ILE A 643 -13.45 12.44 -27.42
C ILE A 643 -12.61 13.69 -27.60
N GLU A 644 -12.95 14.47 -28.61
CA GLU A 644 -12.44 15.81 -28.85
C GLU A 644 -13.59 16.78 -28.60
N LEU A 645 -13.34 17.84 -27.83
CA LEU A 645 -14.34 18.84 -27.48
C LEU A 645 -14.02 20.15 -28.20
N ASN A 646 -14.98 20.68 -28.95
CA ASN A 646 -14.87 22.00 -29.55
C ASN A 646 -15.63 22.99 -28.66
N TRP A 647 -14.89 23.92 -28.05
CA TRP A 647 -15.38 24.95 -27.15
C TRP A 647 -15.39 26.30 -27.87
N LYS A 648 -16.54 26.96 -27.87
CA LYS A 648 -16.67 28.34 -28.31
C LYS A 648 -16.55 29.25 -27.09
N VAL A 649 -15.55 30.12 -27.06
CA VAL A 649 -15.21 30.94 -25.89
C VAL A 649 -15.31 32.43 -26.20
N LYS A 650 -15.80 33.22 -25.25
CA LYS A 650 -15.87 34.68 -25.34
C LYS A 650 -14.88 35.30 -24.38
N VAL A 651 -14.10 36.25 -24.88
CA VAL A 651 -13.03 36.93 -24.14
C VAL A 651 -13.52 38.24 -23.52
N LYS A 652 -13.03 38.56 -22.33
CA LYS A 652 -13.29 39.82 -21.63
C LYS A 652 -12.83 41.02 -22.47
N GLY A 653 -13.75 41.94 -22.73
CA GLY A 653 -13.46 43.12 -23.57
C GLY A 653 -13.53 42.88 -25.08
N SER A 654 -13.77 41.65 -25.54
CA SER A 654 -14.07 41.34 -26.94
C SER A 654 -15.53 40.89 -27.12
N ASN A 655 -16.09 41.21 -28.29
CA ASN A 655 -17.35 40.62 -28.75
C ASN A 655 -17.14 39.38 -29.64
N GLU A 656 -15.88 39.03 -29.94
CA GLU A 656 -15.54 37.87 -30.75
C GLU A 656 -15.69 36.57 -29.94
N GLU A 657 -16.26 35.56 -30.60
CA GLU A 657 -16.35 34.20 -30.09
C GLU A 657 -15.26 33.36 -30.79
N ILE A 658 -14.28 32.87 -30.03
CA ILE A 658 -13.14 32.09 -30.53
C ILE A 658 -13.50 30.60 -30.44
N LEU A 659 -13.28 29.84 -31.51
CA LEU A 659 -13.36 28.38 -31.46
C LEU A 659 -12.03 27.81 -30.97
N THR A 660 -12.09 26.96 -29.94
CA THR A 660 -10.93 26.26 -29.37
C THR A 660 -11.22 24.77 -29.29
N THR A 661 -10.26 23.92 -29.63
CA THR A 661 -10.43 22.47 -29.66
C THR A 661 -9.59 21.84 -28.55
N SER A 662 -10.19 21.00 -27.71
CA SER A 662 -9.44 20.18 -26.76
C SER A 662 -8.72 19.07 -27.49
N ASP A 663 -7.60 18.62 -26.96
CA ASP A 663 -7.07 17.31 -27.33
C ASP A 663 -8.11 16.19 -27.14
N LYS A 664 -7.82 15.06 -27.79
CA LYS A 664 -8.47 13.77 -27.52
C LYS A 664 -8.27 13.34 -26.06
N ILE A 665 -9.37 13.24 -25.30
CA ILE A 665 -9.42 12.83 -23.89
C ILE A 665 -10.14 11.48 -23.73
N ASP A 666 -9.73 10.68 -22.75
CA ASP A 666 -10.37 9.40 -22.41
C ASP A 666 -11.79 9.62 -21.85
N SER A 667 -12.72 8.72 -22.20
CA SER A 667 -14.13 8.84 -21.82
C SER A 667 -14.83 7.49 -21.74
N GLU A 668 -15.80 7.39 -20.82
CA GLU A 668 -16.67 6.23 -20.63
C GLU A 668 -17.99 6.41 -21.38
N PHE A 669 -18.46 5.35 -22.03
CA PHE A 669 -19.75 5.33 -22.73
C PHE A 669 -20.66 4.25 -22.15
N LYS A 670 -21.89 4.64 -21.83
CA LYS A 670 -22.97 3.69 -21.51
C LYS A 670 -24.17 4.02 -22.39
N TYR A 671 -24.60 3.06 -23.22
CA TYR A 671 -25.88 3.16 -23.92
C TYR A 671 -26.92 2.35 -23.16
N ASP A 672 -27.97 3.02 -22.72
CA ASP A 672 -29.14 2.41 -22.12
C ASP A 672 -30.17 2.10 -23.22
N SER A 673 -30.44 0.81 -23.42
CA SER A 673 -31.39 0.33 -24.43
C SER A 673 -32.85 0.56 -24.07
N GLU A 674 -33.19 0.71 -22.79
CA GLU A 674 -34.58 0.94 -22.35
C GLU A 674 -34.95 2.42 -22.53
N THR A 675 -34.09 3.32 -22.06
CA THR A 675 -34.32 4.78 -22.18
C THR A 675 -33.83 5.37 -23.51
N LYS A 676 -33.18 4.55 -24.35
CA LYS A 676 -32.52 4.98 -25.61
C LYS A 676 -31.48 6.10 -25.41
N LYS A 677 -30.87 6.18 -24.22
CA LYS A 677 -29.91 7.23 -23.87
C LYS A 677 -28.47 6.77 -24.06
N LEU A 678 -27.68 7.57 -24.78
CA LEU A 678 -26.23 7.53 -24.67
C LEU A 678 -25.78 8.46 -23.53
N ILE A 679 -25.13 7.89 -22.53
CA ILE A 679 -24.44 8.59 -21.45
C ILE A 679 -22.95 8.58 -21.76
N VAL A 680 -22.32 9.76 -21.80
CA VAL A 680 -20.88 9.93 -21.96
C VAL A 680 -20.34 10.61 -20.70
N LYS A 681 -19.37 9.97 -20.04
CA LYS A 681 -18.67 10.51 -18.88
C LYS A 681 -17.22 10.81 -19.22
N PHE A 682 -16.75 12.00 -18.87
CA PHE A 682 -15.37 12.41 -19.12
C PHE A 682 -14.94 13.51 -18.15
N ILE A 683 -13.64 13.59 -17.91
CA ILE A 683 -13.01 14.71 -17.20
C ILE A 683 -12.30 15.54 -18.26
N SER A 684 -12.67 16.83 -18.39
CA SER A 684 -12.01 17.72 -19.34
C SER A 684 -11.42 18.94 -18.65
N PRO A 685 -10.24 19.43 -19.08
CA PRO A 685 -9.88 20.83 -18.91
C PRO A 685 -10.93 21.72 -19.59
N ILE A 686 -11.37 22.76 -18.88
CA ILE A 686 -12.11 23.91 -19.44
C ILE A 686 -11.08 25.03 -19.65
N PRO A 687 -10.98 25.64 -20.85
CA PRO A 687 -10.10 26.79 -21.06
C PRO A 687 -10.56 27.99 -20.22
N VAL A 688 -9.66 28.59 -19.43
CA VAL A 688 -9.96 29.80 -18.62
C VAL A 688 -9.18 31.04 -19.06
N GLU A 689 -8.08 30.86 -19.79
CA GLU A 689 -7.39 31.93 -20.54
C GLU A 689 -7.23 31.51 -22.00
N ALA A 690 -7.41 32.45 -22.92
CA ALA A 690 -6.88 32.37 -24.27
C ALA A 690 -5.62 33.25 -24.35
N SER A 691 -4.78 33.05 -25.37
CA SER A 691 -3.63 33.93 -25.65
C SER A 691 -3.78 34.52 -27.04
N ARG A 692 -3.37 35.77 -27.27
CA ARG A 692 -3.19 36.36 -28.60
C ARG A 692 -1.77 36.88 -28.70
N GLY A 693 -0.88 36.13 -29.34
CA GLY A 693 0.56 36.39 -29.22
C GLY A 693 1.00 36.30 -27.76
N SER A 694 1.60 37.37 -27.23
CA SER A 694 2.00 37.48 -25.82
C SER A 694 0.91 37.98 -24.87
N GLU A 695 -0.25 38.43 -25.39
CA GLU A 695 -1.34 38.94 -24.56
C GLU A 695 -2.19 37.79 -24.00
N LYS A 696 -2.35 37.72 -22.68
CA LYS A 696 -3.28 36.80 -22.02
C LYS A 696 -4.68 37.41 -21.94
N LEU A 697 -5.66 36.67 -22.42
CA LEU A 697 -7.05 37.06 -22.58
C LEU A 697 -7.94 36.24 -21.64
N GLU A 698 -8.59 36.91 -20.69
CA GLU A 698 -9.50 36.29 -19.70
C GLU A 698 -10.78 35.80 -20.39
N ILE A 699 -11.12 34.51 -20.26
CA ILE A 699 -12.36 33.94 -20.82
C ILE A 699 -13.52 34.23 -19.84
N VAL A 700 -14.57 34.89 -20.33
CA VAL A 700 -15.76 35.26 -19.53
C VAL A 700 -16.96 34.34 -19.77
N GLU A 701 -17.02 33.70 -20.94
CA GLU A 701 -18.08 32.77 -21.30
C GLU A 701 -17.48 31.63 -22.11
N TYR A 702 -17.98 30.41 -21.90
CA TYR A 702 -17.63 29.26 -22.72
C TYR A 702 -18.88 28.42 -22.99
N LYS A 703 -18.94 27.89 -24.20
CA LYS A 703 -19.99 27.02 -24.70
C LYS A 703 -19.36 25.80 -25.33
N LEU A 704 -19.70 24.60 -24.87
CA LEU A 704 -19.36 23.39 -25.62
C LEU A 704 -20.17 23.42 -26.91
N GLU A 705 -19.52 23.50 -28.06
CA GLU A 705 -20.17 23.55 -29.37
C GLU A 705 -20.35 22.14 -29.93
N SER A 706 -19.30 21.30 -29.86
CA SER A 706 -19.43 19.89 -30.22
C SER A 706 -18.51 18.93 -29.48
N ILE A 707 -18.96 17.68 -29.38
CA ILE A 707 -18.16 16.51 -29.05
C ILE A 707 -17.95 15.71 -30.33
N LYS A 708 -16.74 15.23 -30.62
CA LYS A 708 -16.46 14.19 -31.65
C LYS A 708 -15.90 12.94 -30.96
N ILE A 709 -16.31 11.74 -31.39
CA ILE A 709 -15.87 10.46 -30.79
C ILE A 709 -14.88 9.73 -31.72
N PHE A 710 -13.79 9.18 -31.16
CA PHE A 710 -12.76 8.43 -31.87
C PHE A 710 -12.54 7.05 -31.22
N ASN A 711 -12.37 6.01 -32.05
CA ASN A 711 -12.05 4.65 -31.60
C ASN A 711 -10.54 4.45 -31.28
N SER A 712 -9.67 5.39 -31.64
CA SER A 712 -8.22 5.34 -31.44
C SER A 712 -7.63 6.73 -31.16
N LYS A 713 -6.51 6.78 -30.43
CA LYS A 713 -5.74 8.02 -30.20
C LYS A 713 -5.00 8.48 -31.48
N THR A 714 -4.51 7.52 -32.26
CA THR A 714 -3.81 7.75 -33.55
C THR A 714 -4.78 7.93 -34.71
N GLU A 715 -4.40 8.79 -35.65
CA GLU A 715 -5.18 9.10 -36.85
C GLU A 715 -4.86 8.16 -38.01
N SER A 716 -5.74 7.20 -38.26
CA SER A 716 -5.77 6.45 -39.52
C SER A 716 -7.21 6.31 -40.03
N SER A 717 -7.69 7.39 -40.65
CA SER A 717 -8.59 7.40 -41.81
C SER A 717 -9.78 6.41 -41.84
N SER A 718 -10.60 6.35 -40.77
CA SER A 718 -12.04 6.03 -40.85
C SER A 718 -12.79 6.34 -39.54
N SER A 719 -12.68 7.57 -39.03
CA SER A 719 -13.48 8.00 -37.89
C SER A 719 -14.92 8.31 -38.32
N ASN A 720 -15.88 7.58 -37.75
CA ASN A 720 -17.29 7.99 -37.77
C ASN A 720 -17.46 9.22 -36.87
N ILE A 721 -17.24 10.41 -37.43
CA ILE A 721 -17.41 11.67 -36.72
C ILE A 721 -18.91 11.89 -36.50
N ILE A 722 -19.34 11.78 -35.25
CA ILE A 722 -20.64 12.28 -34.80
C ILE A 722 -20.39 13.57 -34.05
N THR A 723 -20.84 14.67 -34.63
CA THR A 723 -20.82 16.00 -34.04
C THR A 723 -22.08 16.17 -33.19
N PHE A 724 -21.92 16.25 -31.87
CA PHE A 724 -23.02 16.54 -30.96
C PHE A 724 -23.15 18.05 -30.75
N GLU A 725 -24.04 18.74 -31.46
CA GLU A 725 -24.35 20.14 -31.13
C GLU A 725 -24.92 20.24 -29.72
N THR A 726 -24.29 21.06 -28.86
CA THR A 726 -24.72 21.24 -27.47
C THR A 726 -25.04 22.70 -27.11
N PRO A 727 -26.21 23.00 -26.53
CA PRO A 727 -26.54 24.32 -26.00
C PRO A 727 -26.13 24.42 -24.52
N PHE A 728 -24.86 24.12 -24.18
CA PHE A 728 -24.37 24.34 -22.81
C PHE A 728 -23.80 25.75 -22.69
N VAL A 729 -24.55 26.68 -22.10
CA VAL A 729 -24.12 28.08 -21.91
C VAL A 729 -23.93 28.35 -20.41
N SER A 730 -22.70 28.66 -20.00
CA SER A 730 -22.37 29.01 -18.60
C SER A 730 -22.78 30.46 -18.29
N ASN A 731 -24.07 30.75 -18.29
CA ASN A 731 -24.61 32.13 -18.29
C ASN A 731 -24.84 32.72 -16.87
N LYS A 732 -23.87 32.56 -15.97
CA LYS A 732 -23.91 33.20 -14.63
C LYS A 732 -22.59 33.88 -14.31
N ASN A 733 -22.70 35.12 -13.81
CA ASN A 733 -21.67 35.85 -13.07
C ASN A 733 -21.36 35.14 -11.72
N LEU A 734 -20.85 33.92 -11.80
CA LEU A 734 -20.04 33.35 -10.74
C LEU A 734 -18.66 33.98 -10.90
N ASP A 735 -18.15 34.63 -9.86
CA ASP A 735 -16.85 35.28 -9.90
C ASP A 735 -15.72 34.24 -9.94
N TYR A 736 -15.44 33.76 -11.15
CA TYR A 736 -14.50 32.69 -11.46
C TYR A 736 -13.03 33.05 -11.25
N SER A 737 -12.69 34.29 -10.87
CA SER A 737 -11.29 34.63 -10.70
C SER A 737 -10.67 33.77 -9.59
N LEU A 738 -9.62 33.02 -9.97
CA LEU A 738 -8.79 32.22 -9.08
C LEU A 738 -8.32 33.10 -7.92
N PRO A 739 -8.19 32.59 -6.68
CA PRO A 739 -7.45 33.31 -5.65
C PRO A 739 -6.01 33.49 -6.14
N LYS A 740 -5.63 34.71 -6.55
CA LYS A 740 -4.28 34.98 -7.01
C LYS A 740 -3.37 34.99 -5.80
N PHE A 741 -2.33 34.19 -5.90
CA PHE A 741 -1.22 34.21 -4.97
C PHE A 741 -0.52 35.58 -5.09
N LEU A 742 -0.44 36.32 -3.98
CA LEU A 742 0.12 37.68 -3.97
C LEU A 742 1.59 37.69 -3.57
N ASP A 743 1.94 36.97 -2.50
CA ASP A 743 3.28 36.98 -1.91
C ASP A 743 3.46 35.82 -0.90
N VAL A 744 4.71 35.38 -0.69
CA VAL A 744 5.11 34.52 0.44
C VAL A 744 6.20 35.20 1.25
N ILE A 745 5.90 35.45 2.52
CA ILE A 745 6.84 36.00 3.49
C ILE A 745 7.32 34.87 4.40
N ASN A 746 8.64 34.68 4.52
CA ASN A 746 9.24 33.86 5.57
C ASN A 746 9.53 34.75 6.80
N HIS A 747 8.92 34.46 7.94
CA HIS A 747 9.09 35.22 9.18
C HIS A 747 8.97 34.30 10.40
N GLU A 748 9.89 34.39 11.36
CA GLU A 748 9.85 33.64 12.64
C GLU A 748 9.59 32.13 12.45
N LYS A 749 10.42 31.49 11.62
CA LYS A 749 10.32 30.07 11.22
C LYS A 749 9.03 29.67 10.46
N ALA A 750 8.12 30.59 10.13
CA ALA A 750 6.86 30.29 9.43
C ALA A 750 6.77 30.94 8.04
N PHE A 751 6.10 30.26 7.11
CA PHE A 751 5.79 30.79 5.79
C PHE A 751 4.37 31.36 5.78
N TYR A 752 4.21 32.57 5.26
CA TYR A 752 2.94 33.28 5.18
C TYR A 752 2.56 33.48 3.72
N ALA A 753 1.71 32.63 3.16
CA ALA A 753 1.19 32.77 1.81
C ALA A 753 -0.04 33.67 1.79
N SER A 754 -0.01 34.75 1.01
CA SER A 754 -1.10 35.73 0.91
C SER A 754 -1.84 35.63 -0.42
N PHE A 755 -3.16 35.87 -0.39
CA PHE A 755 -4.04 35.76 -1.56
C PHE A 755 -4.93 37.02 -1.70
N ASP A 756 -5.31 37.35 -2.93
CA ASP A 756 -6.14 38.53 -3.24
C ASP A 756 -7.61 38.39 -2.83
N LYS A 757 -8.12 37.16 -2.73
CA LYS A 757 -9.52 36.83 -2.41
C LYS A 757 -9.74 36.32 -1.00
N ASP A 758 -10.94 36.56 -0.48
CA ASP A 758 -11.42 35.98 0.77
C ASP A 758 -11.45 34.44 0.67
N LEU A 759 -10.76 33.79 1.61
CA LEU A 759 -10.62 32.34 1.65
C LEU A 759 -11.46 31.68 2.76
N SER A 760 -12.45 32.38 3.30
CA SER A 760 -13.37 31.84 4.33
C SER A 760 -14.00 30.51 3.93
N ASP A 761 -14.60 30.43 2.74
CA ASP A 761 -15.31 29.24 2.21
C ASP A 761 -14.39 28.11 1.70
N PHE A 762 -13.08 28.28 1.78
CA PHE A 762 -12.10 27.31 1.27
C PHE A 762 -11.56 26.40 2.38
N THR A 763 -11.34 25.14 2.02
CA THR A 763 -10.66 24.10 2.81
C THR A 763 -9.26 23.86 2.26
N PHE A 764 -8.33 23.43 3.12
CA PHE A 764 -6.90 23.39 2.80
C PHE A 764 -6.31 22.03 3.13
N ALA A 765 -5.38 21.59 2.28
CA ALA A 765 -4.34 20.63 2.60
C ALA A 765 -3.03 21.17 2.03
N SER A 766 -1.89 20.67 2.50
CA SER A 766 -0.62 20.96 1.85
C SER A 766 0.27 19.73 1.85
N ARG A 767 1.47 19.86 1.29
CA ARG A 767 2.52 18.85 1.36
C ARG A 767 3.85 19.57 1.33
N LEU A 768 4.60 19.45 2.42
CA LEU A 768 5.93 20.02 2.56
C LEU A 768 6.97 18.94 2.27
N ASN A 769 7.96 19.23 1.44
CA ASN A 769 9.03 18.27 1.13
C ASN A 769 10.37 18.74 1.74
N LYS A 770 10.93 17.92 2.64
CA LYS A 770 12.23 18.13 3.27
C LYS A 770 13.36 17.78 2.30
N ASN A 771 14.46 18.55 2.36
CA ASN A 771 15.67 18.30 1.59
C ASN A 771 16.83 17.88 2.52
N PRO A 772 17.43 16.69 2.36
CA PRO A 772 18.62 16.30 3.11
C PRO A 772 19.86 16.97 2.50
N ILE A 773 20.40 17.98 3.19
CA ILE A 773 21.71 18.54 2.85
C ILE A 773 22.77 17.59 3.43
N LEU A 774 23.55 16.95 2.55
CA LEU A 774 24.55 15.87 2.78
C LEU A 774 24.00 14.42 2.68
N GLY A 775 23.65 13.97 1.47
CA GLY A 775 23.30 12.58 1.15
C GLY A 775 22.36 12.48 -0.07
N PRO A 776 22.34 11.39 -0.85
CA PRO A 776 21.72 11.40 -2.17
C PRO A 776 20.19 11.46 -2.14
N LEU A 777 19.66 12.63 -2.54
CA LEU A 777 18.38 12.86 -3.25
C LEU A 777 17.19 11.95 -2.85
N GLY A 778 16.65 12.19 -1.67
CA GLY A 778 15.30 11.77 -1.31
C GLY A 778 14.50 12.94 -0.73
N PHE A 779 13.42 13.36 -1.39
CA PHE A 779 12.44 14.26 -0.79
C PHE A 779 11.56 13.45 0.16
N MET A 780 11.80 13.54 1.47
CA MET A 780 10.82 13.03 2.44
C MET A 780 9.69 14.05 2.55
N PRO A 781 8.42 13.65 2.31
CA PRO A 781 7.30 14.49 2.69
C PRO A 781 7.29 14.61 4.23
N LEU A 782 7.03 15.82 4.73
CA LEU A 782 6.55 15.98 6.10
C LEU A 782 5.11 15.46 6.16
N GLU A 783 4.78 14.73 7.21
CA GLU A 783 3.40 14.29 7.47
C GLU A 783 2.53 15.47 7.95
N ASP A 784 1.21 15.36 7.80
CA ASP A 784 0.26 16.49 7.98
C ASP A 784 0.16 17.02 9.42
N ASP A 785 0.77 16.33 10.39
CA ASP A 785 0.89 16.73 11.80
C ASP A 785 2.21 17.47 12.12
N GLN A 786 3.20 17.42 11.22
CA GLN A 786 4.51 18.04 11.42
C GLN A 786 4.51 19.55 11.15
N TYR A 787 3.40 20.09 10.66
CA TYR A 787 3.23 21.51 10.35
C TYR A 787 1.77 21.92 10.59
N GLU A 788 1.55 23.20 10.86
CA GLU A 788 0.23 23.74 11.14
C GLU A 788 -0.19 24.75 10.05
N ILE A 789 -1.38 24.54 9.47
CA ILE A 789 -2.04 25.48 8.56
C ILE A 789 -3.02 26.36 9.35
N LYS A 790 -2.64 27.63 9.60
CA LYS A 790 -3.51 28.62 10.27
C LYS A 790 -3.93 29.74 9.32
N LYS A 791 -5.24 30.02 9.20
CA LYS A 791 -5.74 31.30 8.67
C LYS A 791 -5.38 32.41 9.67
N VAL A 792 -4.60 33.42 9.27
CA VAL A 792 -4.18 34.52 10.16
C VAL A 792 -4.56 35.89 9.60
N ASN A 793 -5.14 36.74 10.45
CA ASN A 793 -5.47 38.13 10.13
C ASN A 793 -4.33 39.06 10.56
N ARG A 794 -3.69 39.75 9.61
CA ARG A 794 -2.62 40.72 9.91
C ARG A 794 -3.22 42.04 10.41
N LYS A 795 -3.14 42.29 11.72
CA LYS A 795 -3.55 43.56 12.34
C LYS A 795 -2.87 44.75 11.63
N GLY A 796 -3.66 45.71 11.16
CA GLY A 796 -3.19 46.95 10.54
C GLY A 796 -3.16 46.96 9.01
N THR A 797 -3.55 45.87 8.33
CA THR A 797 -3.64 45.82 6.85
C THR A 797 -4.99 45.26 6.39
N ILE A 798 -5.46 45.71 5.22
CA ILE A 798 -6.77 45.31 4.64
C ILE A 798 -6.77 43.86 4.11
N ILE A 799 -5.59 43.26 3.95
CA ILE A 799 -5.41 41.88 3.45
C ILE A 799 -5.83 40.88 4.54
N LYS A 800 -6.99 40.23 4.35
CA LYS A 800 -7.58 39.26 5.31
C LYS A 800 -7.10 37.81 5.12
N ASN A 801 -6.29 37.54 4.09
CA ASN A 801 -6.18 36.20 3.51
C ASN A 801 -4.74 35.72 3.51
N ILE A 802 -4.24 35.38 4.70
CA ILE A 802 -2.89 34.84 4.88
C ILE A 802 -3.00 33.44 5.48
N ILE A 803 -2.38 32.48 4.80
CA ILE A 803 -2.14 31.12 5.29
C ILE A 803 -0.77 31.12 5.95
N LYS A 804 -0.73 30.96 7.28
CA LYS A 804 0.48 30.64 8.00
C LYS A 804 0.71 29.13 7.94
N LEU A 805 1.84 28.73 7.36
CA LEU A 805 2.43 27.40 7.47
C LEU A 805 3.56 27.46 8.50
N SER A 806 3.25 27.03 9.72
CA SER A 806 4.23 26.93 10.80
C SER A 806 4.78 25.50 10.84
N PRO A 807 6.10 25.27 10.94
CA PRO A 807 6.63 24.07 11.56
C PRO A 807 5.92 23.84 12.91
N SER A 808 5.57 22.60 13.24
CA SER A 808 5.19 22.30 14.62
C SER A 808 6.39 22.55 15.53
N GLU A 809 6.15 22.76 16.84
CA GLU A 809 7.22 23.08 17.81
C GLU A 809 8.30 21.99 17.93
N ASN A 810 8.07 20.82 17.33
CA ASN A 810 8.90 19.61 17.41
C ASN A 810 9.82 19.37 16.20
N ILE A 811 9.91 20.28 15.23
CA ILE A 811 10.89 20.17 14.14
C ILE A 811 12.28 20.62 14.64
N SER A 812 13.28 19.73 14.59
CA SER A 812 14.64 20.05 15.07
C SER A 812 15.26 21.23 14.30
N ASP A 813 16.15 21.97 14.97
CA ASP A 813 16.86 23.12 14.41
C ASP A 813 17.77 22.79 13.20
N ASP A 814 17.88 21.50 12.84
CA ASP A 814 18.62 21.01 11.66
C ASP A 814 17.86 21.18 10.34
N VAL A 815 16.56 21.49 10.36
CA VAL A 815 15.76 21.74 9.14
C VAL A 815 16.03 23.15 8.61
N LYS A 816 17.21 23.33 8.02
CA LYS A 816 17.73 24.63 7.56
C LYS A 816 17.07 25.17 6.28
N SER A 817 16.36 24.34 5.53
CA SER A 817 15.54 24.78 4.40
C SER A 817 14.40 23.80 4.08
N ILE A 818 13.27 24.37 3.69
CA ILE A 818 12.20 23.67 2.97
C ILE A 818 12.49 23.88 1.48
N GLY A 819 12.25 22.85 0.65
CA GLY A 819 12.49 22.94 -0.79
C GLY A 819 11.25 23.44 -1.52
N LEU A 820 10.22 22.60 -1.52
CA LEU A 820 8.98 22.79 -2.27
C LEU A 820 7.78 22.59 -1.35
N ILE A 821 6.85 23.54 -1.38
CA ILE A 821 5.55 23.46 -0.74
C ILE A 821 4.50 23.23 -1.82
N THR A 822 3.67 22.19 -1.69
CA THR A 822 2.44 22.06 -2.49
C THR A 822 1.26 22.47 -1.61
N ILE A 823 0.40 23.38 -2.06
CA ILE A 823 -0.84 23.74 -1.34
C ILE A 823 -2.04 23.33 -2.19
N TYR A 824 -2.92 22.53 -1.61
CA TYR A 824 -4.22 22.19 -2.18
C TYR A 824 -5.29 23.04 -1.51
N ILE A 825 -6.08 23.74 -2.30
CA ILE A 825 -7.21 24.53 -1.83
C ILE A 825 -8.48 23.96 -2.45
N LYS A 826 -9.47 23.56 -1.65
CA LYS A 826 -10.75 23.02 -2.12
C LYS A 826 -11.92 23.95 -1.78
N ASN A 827 -12.77 24.22 -2.77
CA ASN A 827 -14.04 24.94 -2.61
C ASN A 827 -15.12 24.18 -3.39
N ALA A 828 -16.24 23.86 -2.71
CA ALA A 828 -17.36 23.10 -3.24
C ALA A 828 -16.95 21.87 -4.07
N ASP A 829 -17.00 21.97 -5.40
CA ASP A 829 -16.75 20.93 -6.40
C ASP A 829 -15.32 20.92 -6.98
N ARG A 830 -14.41 21.79 -6.51
CA ARG A 830 -13.10 22.04 -7.15
C ARG A 830 -11.91 21.92 -6.20
N ILE A 831 -10.78 21.48 -6.74
CA ILE A 831 -9.47 21.46 -6.08
C ILE A 831 -8.49 22.29 -6.92
N TYR A 832 -7.84 23.26 -6.28
CA TYR A 832 -6.76 24.08 -6.83
C TYR A 832 -5.43 23.59 -6.24
N GLN A 833 -4.37 23.52 -7.04
CA GLN A 833 -3.03 23.09 -6.60
C GLN A 833 -2.00 24.16 -6.92
N TYR A 834 -1.25 24.60 -5.90
CA TYR A 834 -0.18 25.59 -6.01
C TYR A 834 1.15 24.93 -5.65
N PHE A 835 2.21 25.21 -6.42
CA PHE A 835 3.57 24.82 -6.09
C PHE A 835 4.39 26.07 -5.75
N ILE A 836 4.99 26.09 -4.56
CA ILE A 836 5.79 27.22 -4.07
C ILE A 836 7.20 26.70 -3.83
N ASP A 837 8.12 27.13 -4.69
CA ASP A 837 9.55 26.91 -4.49
C ASP A 837 10.09 27.95 -3.50
N THR A 838 10.58 27.47 -2.37
CA THR A 838 11.05 28.34 -1.27
C THR A 838 12.58 28.52 -1.27
N ARG A 839 13.29 27.88 -2.21
CA ARG A 839 14.77 27.89 -2.28
C ARG A 839 15.37 29.29 -2.51
N ASN A 840 14.62 30.21 -3.13
CA ASN A 840 15.07 31.57 -3.45
C ASN A 840 14.64 32.65 -2.44
N ALA A 841 13.88 32.31 -1.39
CA ALA A 841 13.26 33.29 -0.49
C ALA A 841 14.24 34.05 0.43
N ASN A 842 15.46 33.56 0.63
CA ASN A 842 16.37 34.06 1.67
C ASN A 842 17.16 35.35 1.30
N ASN A 843 17.07 35.86 0.06
CA ASN A 843 17.91 36.97 -0.42
C ASN A 843 17.13 38.24 -0.83
N GLY A 844 15.92 38.46 -0.30
CA GLY A 844 15.13 39.68 -0.58
C GLY A 844 14.76 39.88 -2.06
N SER A 845 14.87 38.82 -2.86
CA SER A 845 14.54 38.78 -4.28
C SER A 845 13.07 38.42 -4.45
N LYS A 846 12.38 39.00 -5.45
CA LYS A 846 11.01 38.58 -5.78
C LYS A 846 10.98 37.07 -6.04
N ILE A 847 10.09 36.36 -5.35
CA ILE A 847 9.79 34.95 -5.64
C ILE A 847 9.23 34.89 -7.07
N GLN A 848 9.82 34.06 -7.92
CA GLN A 848 9.27 33.77 -9.24
C GLN A 848 8.11 32.79 -9.10
N GLU A 849 6.96 33.16 -9.66
CA GLU A 849 5.77 32.31 -9.72
C GLU A 849 6.03 31.15 -10.70
N LEU A 850 6.31 29.95 -10.19
CA LEU A 850 6.49 28.76 -11.01
C LEU A 850 5.13 28.07 -11.23
N VAL A 851 4.36 28.58 -12.19
CA VAL A 851 3.16 27.90 -12.70
C VAL A 851 3.63 26.70 -13.54
N ILE A 852 3.60 25.50 -12.95
CA ILE A 852 3.87 24.26 -13.69
C ILE A 852 2.64 23.93 -14.53
N GLN A 853 2.70 24.27 -15.82
CA GLN A 853 1.77 23.79 -16.83
C GLN A 853 2.01 22.30 -17.05
N LEU A 854 1.08 21.46 -16.58
CA LEU A 854 1.10 20.03 -16.87
C LEU A 854 0.57 19.79 -18.29
N GLU A 855 1.48 19.79 -19.26
CA GLU A 855 1.23 19.14 -20.56
C GLU A 855 1.32 17.61 -20.41
N LYS A 856 0.83 16.91 -21.44
CA LYS A 856 0.06 15.66 -21.32
C LYS A 856 0.86 14.35 -21.23
#